data_AF-A0A1G4BAG1-F1
#
_entry.id   AF-A0A1G4BAG1-F1
#
_cell.length_a   1.000
_cell.length_b   1.000
_cell.length_c   1.000
_cell.angle_alpha   90.00
_cell.angle_beta   90.00
_cell.angle_gamma   90.00
#
_symmetry.space_group_name_H-M   'P 1'
#
loop_
_entity.id
_entity.type
_entity.pdbx_description
1 polymer ?
#
loop_
_entity_poly.entity_id
_entity_poly.type
_entity_poly.pdbx_seq_one_letter_code
_entity_poly.pdbx_strand_id
1 'polypeptide(L)'
;MSRKTFGLDASNLPQDPYYPQEDPKGPSFLDTEGCLCALQATPAGGPPQPAWQCIGDQSQGSVYTIRTGKWFNALNGVGNANGSINDASNPPDTGKPLLWLSGALRDSPGSHGLSVHDSACTGKNNTRFSTSFYEATAQINAGQQPYSAAPCYRQGAVPIEIQTLESWQAEGCSPGFLCENNTVNSIPQYCPPLDECQMARLASFTCSFDGKNAGMGPFEPVVCQAGNYCPEESDGKVSLVCPAGSYCQPGAATPTPCSVGSHCPEGSSFELFLIPIIILIILDVSMIIGMLVYRLRKGLREHQSNKSRRPTLKRGMSSMKAQITGYRSLSEDADREMLPLSATHIPNRTDSYGGGFQAALDLGSEYSNNVRPTSEVLNPQLMAFVSSMRRATDATNFGLSFSYTNLSFQPKKSSQKILQNVTGSIDRGTLTAVMGGSGAGKSTFVNVLMGKTKNTGGTVAVNSSPDKLKRYKKVIGYVPQDDIVLPELTVYENIAHSARIRLPQTWSKVDIESHVDSVIDCLELYHVRNSLVGSVAQPVISGGQRKRVSIGMELAAAPMAIFLDEPTSGLDATAASSLMRTLKAVARLGITVIVIIHQPRTEIFENFDNLILLGNGQIIYEGPQAGVQDYFEGLGFGFPEHSNHGDVVTDIITGNGREYKQMGEISKHSLISNWSDHRQALTHKERHASSIMSKNGMYAAIKRRGAPVYKQTWLCLRRAMLQQYRAKAAFWAEMGLAALAGFLLGLAENSKKGILFTGTFKAPYAILSTAVDFKSAPELALLVSIAVGLVSGAPGVKTFSEELLVHRREAEAGHNRLAYFIAKVVSVLPRMLFGCLHFTTFLFFLTVPVINWGLAFLTNFLYFYCIYGLASIVSMVVRREDAPLFATMISLIVAILSGAAPPMAKVKEWHMEWLWRSSPGVWLAEIYFGQLVSPFGYLYDVESAATATGFHLNWLWRNMGVLLGIGTIYRVVAFFGMVFGQRRRR
;
A
#
# COMPACT_ATOMS: atom_id res chain seq x y z
N MET A 1 -0.80 65.11 34.35
CA MET A 1 -0.89 64.77 35.79
C MET A 1 0.51 64.66 36.35
N SER A 2 0.78 65.29 37.50
CA SER A 2 2.14 65.44 38.06
C SER A 2 2.66 64.16 38.71
N ARG A 3 3.98 63.91 38.60
CA ARG A 3 4.74 62.75 39.14
C ARG A 3 4.49 62.45 40.63
N LYS A 4 3.97 63.41 41.41
CA LYS A 4 3.67 63.25 42.83
C LYS A 4 2.54 62.27 43.16
N THR A 5 1.63 61.97 42.23
CA THR A 5 0.46 61.13 42.55
C THR A 5 0.78 59.63 42.70
N PHE A 6 1.94 59.18 42.23
CA PHE A 6 2.36 57.77 42.27
C PHE A 6 3.52 57.47 43.24
N GLY A 7 3.91 58.42 44.10
CA GLY A 7 4.96 58.21 45.11
C GLY A 7 6.38 58.05 44.55
N LEU A 8 6.63 58.48 43.31
CA LEU A 8 7.94 58.41 42.66
C LEU A 8 8.70 59.72 42.86
N ASP A 9 9.74 59.69 43.71
CA ASP A 9 10.65 60.81 43.95
C ASP A 9 11.80 60.81 42.91
N ALA A 10 12.33 61.98 42.55
CA ALA A 10 13.34 62.09 41.48
C ALA A 10 14.64 61.33 41.78
N SER A 11 14.93 61.12 43.06
CA SER A 11 16.06 60.33 43.57
C SER A 11 15.84 58.82 43.57
N ASN A 12 14.59 58.36 43.37
CA ASN A 12 14.19 56.95 43.43
C ASN A 12 13.61 56.44 42.10
N LEU A 13 13.64 57.25 41.04
CA LEU A 13 13.40 56.77 39.68
C LEU A 13 14.63 55.97 39.24
N PRO A 14 14.49 54.77 38.63
CA PRO A 14 15.61 54.20 37.88
C PRO A 14 16.09 55.25 36.88
N GLN A 15 17.39 55.57 36.91
CA GLN A 15 17.96 56.52 35.94
C GLN A 15 17.64 56.02 34.54
N ASP A 16 17.14 56.93 33.70
CA ASP A 16 16.79 56.62 32.33
C ASP A 16 18.07 56.30 31.54
N PRO A 17 18.12 55.18 30.78
CA PRO A 17 19.24 54.74 29.95
C PRO A 17 20.04 55.72 29.14
N TYR A 18 19.42 56.84 28.89
CA TYR A 18 19.83 57.76 27.86
C TYR A 18 20.19 59.14 28.44
N TYR A 19 20.25 59.28 29.77
CA TYR A 19 20.63 60.53 30.43
C TYR A 19 22.13 60.57 30.77
N PRO A 20 22.89 61.60 30.33
CA PRO A 20 24.25 61.82 30.82
C PRO A 20 24.24 62.31 32.26
N GLN A 21 25.26 61.91 33.04
CA GLN A 21 25.38 62.33 34.45
C GLN A 21 25.46 63.86 34.60
N GLU A 22 25.91 64.57 33.56
CA GLU A 22 25.90 66.03 33.47
C GLU A 22 25.40 66.45 32.08
N ASP A 23 24.62 67.54 32.01
CA ASP A 23 24.18 68.09 30.73
C ASP A 23 25.41 68.55 29.91
N PRO A 24 25.53 68.13 28.63
CA PRO A 24 26.67 68.54 27.80
C PRO A 24 26.63 70.05 27.58
N LYS A 25 27.77 70.71 27.85
CA LYS A 25 27.96 72.14 27.58
C LYS A 25 28.55 72.27 26.18
N GLY A 26 27.77 72.80 25.25
CA GLY A 26 28.21 73.09 23.88
C GLY A 26 27.53 72.26 22.80
N PRO A 27 27.93 72.47 21.53
CA PRO A 27 27.48 71.66 20.40
C PRO A 27 27.74 70.18 20.68
N SER A 28 26.71 69.35 20.52
CA SER A 28 26.81 67.91 20.74
C SER A 28 26.05 67.14 19.67
N PHE A 29 26.52 65.94 19.34
CA PHE A 29 25.79 65.03 18.47
C PHE A 29 26.03 63.59 18.92
N LEU A 30 25.14 62.70 18.49
CA LEU A 30 25.28 61.27 18.70
C LEU A 30 25.93 60.66 17.44
N ASP A 31 27.02 59.94 17.62
CA ASP A 31 27.73 59.25 16.54
C ASP A 31 26.90 58.06 16.00
N THR A 32 27.24 57.56 14.81
CA THR A 32 26.55 56.42 14.15
C THR A 32 26.54 55.14 14.99
N GLU A 33 27.50 55.02 15.92
CA GLU A 33 27.61 53.85 16.80
C GLU A 33 27.08 54.13 18.22
N GLY A 34 26.38 55.24 18.45
CA GLY A 34 25.72 55.57 19.73
C GLY A 34 26.62 56.22 20.78
N CYS A 35 27.78 56.76 20.40
CA CYS A 35 28.63 57.56 21.27
C CYS A 35 28.13 59.01 21.33
N LEU A 36 28.00 59.58 22.53
CA LEU A 36 27.73 61.01 22.69
C LEU A 36 29.05 61.78 22.57
N CYS A 37 29.17 62.62 21.55
CA CYS A 37 30.36 63.46 21.37
C CYS A 37 29.95 64.93 21.46
N ALA A 38 30.71 65.70 22.22
CA ALA A 38 30.49 67.12 22.45
C ALA A 38 31.79 67.89 22.31
N LEU A 39 31.67 69.14 21.86
CA LEU A 39 32.81 70.03 21.77
C LEU A 39 33.16 70.55 23.17
N GLN A 40 34.21 70.01 23.77
CA GLN A 40 34.65 70.37 25.14
C GLN A 40 35.95 71.17 25.13
N ALA A 41 36.14 71.97 26.17
CA ALA A 41 37.44 72.59 26.46
C ALA A 41 38.43 71.52 26.93
N THR A 42 39.64 71.54 26.38
CA THR A 42 40.70 70.58 26.74
C THR A 42 41.10 70.70 28.23
N PRO A 43 41.36 69.57 28.93
CA PRO A 43 41.78 69.57 30.34
C PRO A 43 43.08 70.36 30.58
N ALA A 44 43.27 70.88 31.80
CA ALA A 44 44.44 71.71 32.15
C ALA A 44 45.78 70.98 31.93
N GLY A 45 46.66 71.58 31.09
CA GLY A 45 47.96 71.01 30.74
C GLY A 45 48.54 71.45 29.38
N GLY A 46 47.68 71.94 28.46
CA GLY A 46 48.05 72.52 27.15
C GLY A 46 47.29 73.81 26.83
N PRO A 47 47.48 74.44 25.64
CA PRO A 47 46.70 75.61 25.24
C PRO A 47 45.21 75.24 25.16
N PRO A 48 44.30 76.00 25.81
CA PRO A 48 42.89 75.66 25.88
C PRO A 48 42.24 75.84 24.50
N GLN A 49 42.22 74.76 23.73
CA GLN A 49 41.51 74.69 22.46
C GLN A 49 40.31 73.76 22.62
N PRO A 50 39.12 74.17 22.16
CA PRO A 50 37.96 73.32 22.10
C PRO A 50 38.18 72.23 21.06
N ALA A 51 38.04 70.98 21.50
CA ALA A 51 38.16 69.80 20.67
C ALA A 51 36.95 68.90 20.90
N TRP A 52 36.59 68.14 19.88
CA TRP A 52 35.49 67.20 19.98
C TRP A 52 35.94 66.03 20.84
N GLN A 53 35.27 65.80 21.94
CA GLN A 53 35.48 64.65 22.80
C GLN A 53 34.26 63.75 22.68
N CYS A 54 34.45 62.45 22.57
CA CYS A 54 33.38 61.51 22.87
C CYS A 54 33.28 61.37 24.39
N ILE A 55 32.29 62.05 24.94
CA ILE A 55 32.13 62.40 26.37
C ILE A 55 31.33 61.36 27.13
N GLY A 56 30.82 60.33 26.45
CA GLY A 56 29.98 59.35 27.09
C GLY A 56 29.99 58.02 26.36
N ASP A 57 30.08 57.00 27.19
CA ASP A 57 29.80 55.61 26.89
C ASP A 57 28.66 55.15 27.82
N GLN A 58 27.71 54.38 27.30
CA GLN A 58 26.68 53.69 28.08
C GLN A 58 27.31 52.53 28.90
N SER A 59 28.07 52.85 29.94
CA SER A 59 28.65 51.83 30.80
C SER A 59 27.74 51.47 31.98
N GLN A 60 27.52 50.18 32.19
CA GLN A 60 26.69 49.59 33.26
C GLN A 60 25.24 50.06 33.25
N GLY A 61 24.46 49.51 32.33
CA GLY A 61 23.01 49.53 32.37
C GLY A 61 22.48 50.93 32.55
N SER A 62 22.48 51.71 31.47
CA SER A 62 21.61 52.89 31.34
C SER A 62 22.21 54.27 31.67
N VAL A 63 23.53 54.49 31.71
CA VAL A 63 24.04 55.82 32.09
C VAL A 63 25.25 56.21 31.27
N TYR A 64 25.21 57.39 30.62
CA TYR A 64 26.43 57.94 30.02
C TYR A 64 27.35 58.44 31.14
N THR A 65 28.44 57.73 31.39
CA THR A 65 29.50 58.17 32.32
C THR A 65 30.58 58.93 31.57
N ILE A 66 31.01 60.07 32.10
CA ILE A 66 32.04 60.90 31.46
C ILE A 66 33.40 60.22 31.63
N ARG A 67 33.99 59.77 30.51
CA ARG A 67 35.36 59.22 30.46
C ARG A 67 36.28 60.11 29.65
N THR A 68 37.60 59.92 29.81
CA THR A 68 38.67 60.60 29.06
C THR A 68 38.78 60.08 27.60
N GLY A 69 37.64 59.88 26.93
CA GLY A 69 37.46 59.10 25.70
C GLY A 69 38.22 59.61 24.47
N LYS A 70 37.88 59.07 23.30
CA LYS A 70 38.50 59.41 22.01
C LYS A 70 38.23 60.88 21.62
N TRP A 71 39.26 61.58 21.16
CA TRP A 71 39.20 63.01 20.78
C TRP A 71 39.34 63.20 19.28
N PHE A 72 38.81 64.31 18.76
CA PHE A 72 38.91 64.73 17.38
C PHE A 72 39.13 66.25 17.31
N ASN A 73 39.93 66.70 16.34
CA ASN A 73 39.98 68.12 16.00
C ASN A 73 38.68 68.56 15.32
N ALA A 74 38.39 69.85 15.29
CA ALA A 74 37.26 70.39 14.52
C ALA A 74 37.68 70.66 13.06
N LEU A 75 36.83 70.29 12.11
CA LEU A 75 37.14 70.28 10.67
C LEU A 75 37.35 71.69 10.09
N ASN A 76 36.58 72.68 10.58
CA ASN A 76 36.61 74.08 10.10
C ASN A 76 37.41 75.01 11.03
N GLY A 77 38.34 74.48 11.85
CA GLY A 77 39.14 75.26 12.80
C GLY A 77 38.52 75.34 14.20
N VAL A 78 38.90 76.34 15.01
CA VAL A 78 38.51 76.44 16.43
C VAL A 78 36.99 76.63 16.59
N GLY A 79 36.29 75.63 17.15
CA GLY A 79 34.84 75.69 17.40
C GLY A 79 34.48 76.45 18.68
N ASN A 80 33.20 76.76 18.89
CA ASN A 80 32.72 77.40 20.12
C ASN A 80 32.10 76.38 21.07
N ALA A 81 32.82 76.00 22.14
CA ALA A 81 32.33 75.06 23.16
C ALA A 81 31.13 75.58 23.99
N ASN A 82 30.79 76.87 23.90
CA ASN A 82 29.60 77.44 24.53
C ASN A 82 28.45 77.67 23.52
N GLY A 83 28.53 77.10 22.33
CA GLY A 83 27.48 77.16 21.31
C GLY A 83 26.19 76.42 21.71
N SER A 84 25.12 76.62 20.95
CA SER A 84 23.89 75.84 21.12
C SER A 84 24.16 74.36 20.90
N ILE A 85 23.48 73.50 21.65
CA ILE A 85 23.61 72.04 21.53
C ILE A 85 23.33 71.53 20.11
N ASN A 86 22.50 72.26 19.35
CA ASN A 86 22.11 71.94 17.97
C ASN A 86 23.03 72.57 16.89
N ASP A 87 24.13 73.21 17.27
CA ASP A 87 25.03 73.88 16.31
C ASP A 87 25.92 72.87 15.56
N ALA A 88 25.56 72.55 14.31
CA ALA A 88 26.30 71.62 13.46
C ALA A 88 27.29 72.31 12.50
N SER A 89 27.59 73.60 12.69
CA SER A 89 28.40 74.38 11.74
C SER A 89 29.88 73.98 11.66
N ASN A 90 30.41 73.29 12.69
CA ASN A 90 31.82 72.87 12.77
C ASN A 90 31.98 71.42 13.26
N PRO A 91 31.86 70.42 12.37
CA PRO A 91 31.92 69.01 12.73
C PRO A 91 33.34 68.52 13.09
N PRO A 92 33.49 67.36 13.75
CA PRO A 92 34.81 66.77 14.01
C PRO A 92 35.50 66.23 12.74
N ASP A 93 36.83 66.32 12.73
CA ASP A 93 37.72 65.65 11.78
C ASP A 93 37.91 64.18 12.19
N THR A 94 37.03 63.33 11.67
CA THR A 94 37.03 61.88 11.92
C THR A 94 38.22 61.12 11.34
N GLY A 95 38.99 61.75 10.43
CA GLY A 95 40.16 61.13 9.79
C GLY A 95 41.40 61.04 10.68
N LYS A 96 41.46 61.84 11.76
CA LYS A 96 42.61 61.93 12.67
C LYS A 96 42.16 61.81 14.13
N PRO A 97 41.99 60.58 14.65
CA PRO A 97 41.64 60.38 16.04
C PRO A 97 42.81 60.71 16.97
N LEU A 98 42.50 61.38 18.08
CA LEU A 98 43.44 61.81 19.10
C LEU A 98 43.15 61.11 20.43
N LEU A 99 44.19 60.96 21.25
CA LEU A 99 44.15 60.46 22.61
C LEU A 99 44.75 61.48 23.56
N TRP A 100 44.16 61.61 24.75
CA TRP A 100 44.73 62.41 25.81
C TRP A 100 45.81 61.61 26.55
N LEU A 101 47.09 61.87 26.22
CA LEU A 101 48.24 61.15 26.79
C LEU A 101 49.26 62.14 27.35
N SER A 102 49.63 61.98 28.62
CA SER A 102 50.67 62.78 29.28
C SER A 102 50.41 64.30 29.24
N GLY A 103 49.15 64.73 29.40
CA GLY A 103 48.77 66.14 29.48
C GLY A 103 48.60 66.89 28.15
N ALA A 104 48.62 66.18 27.00
CA ALA A 104 48.35 66.75 25.69
C ALA A 104 47.62 65.75 24.76
N LEU A 105 46.92 66.28 23.75
CA LEU A 105 46.34 65.48 22.66
C LEU A 105 47.44 64.98 21.72
N ARG A 106 47.47 63.67 21.45
CA ARG A 106 48.39 63.03 20.50
C ARG A 106 47.63 62.13 19.53
N ASP A 107 48.17 61.90 18.34
CA ASP A 107 47.59 60.96 17.36
C ASP A 107 47.45 59.56 17.97
N SER A 108 46.27 58.96 17.81
CA SER A 108 45.97 57.63 18.31
C SER A 108 46.59 56.54 17.43
N PRO A 109 47.45 55.64 17.95
CA PRO A 109 48.09 54.58 17.16
C PRO A 109 47.17 53.39 16.83
N GLY A 110 45.87 53.47 17.11
CA GLY A 110 44.89 52.41 16.85
C GLY A 110 44.00 52.10 18.05
N SER A 111 43.40 50.90 18.09
CA SER A 111 42.47 50.45 19.14
C SER A 111 43.13 50.01 20.46
N HIS A 112 44.46 49.97 20.54
CA HIS A 112 45.17 49.55 21.75
C HIS A 112 45.17 50.65 22.83
N GLY A 113 44.55 50.37 23.98
CA GLY A 113 44.49 51.27 25.16
C GLY A 113 43.18 52.06 25.31
N LEU A 114 42.26 51.94 24.35
CA LEU A 114 40.90 52.47 24.43
C LEU A 114 39.95 51.45 25.06
N SER A 115 38.90 51.92 25.74
CA SER A 115 37.80 51.04 26.11
C SER A 115 37.08 50.53 24.85
N VAL A 116 36.36 49.42 24.98
CA VAL A 116 35.54 48.84 23.91
C VAL A 116 34.67 49.92 23.23
N HIS A 117 34.04 50.76 24.01
CA HIS A 117 33.14 51.79 23.53
C HIS A 117 33.87 52.97 22.91
N ASP A 118 34.98 53.41 23.49
CA ASP A 118 35.82 54.46 22.89
C ASP A 118 36.42 54.03 21.54
N SER A 119 36.65 52.72 21.37
CA SER A 119 37.16 52.15 20.12
C SER A 119 36.10 52.14 19.00
N ALA A 120 34.83 51.97 19.38
CA ALA A 120 33.67 51.97 18.48
C ALA A 120 33.30 53.39 18.00
N CYS A 121 33.54 54.44 18.80
CA CYS A 121 33.23 55.81 18.39
C CYS A 121 34.04 56.24 17.15
N THR A 122 33.35 56.53 16.05
CA THR A 122 33.89 57.02 14.78
C THR A 122 33.90 58.56 14.68
N GLY A 123 33.07 59.24 15.48
CA GLY A 123 32.88 60.69 15.47
C GLY A 123 32.08 61.21 14.27
N LYS A 124 31.39 60.35 13.51
CA LYS A 124 30.62 60.78 12.33
C LYS A 124 29.23 61.27 12.73
N ASN A 125 28.90 62.50 12.35
CA ASN A 125 27.57 63.05 12.57
C ASN A 125 26.58 62.56 11.49
N ASN A 126 25.63 61.72 11.88
CA ASN A 126 24.54 61.24 10.99
C ASN A 126 23.14 61.35 11.62
N THR A 127 23.00 62.10 12.72
CA THR A 127 21.77 62.02 13.52
C THR A 127 20.57 62.74 12.94
N ARG A 128 19.45 61.99 12.82
CA ARG A 128 18.08 62.46 13.07
C ARG A 128 17.62 62.24 14.53
N PHE A 129 18.43 61.57 15.36
CA PHE A 129 18.06 61.08 16.71
C PHE A 129 18.64 61.88 17.89
N SER A 130 19.58 62.81 17.69
CA SER A 130 20.27 63.48 18.81
C SER A 130 19.45 64.61 19.43
N THR A 131 18.69 65.37 18.62
CA THR A 131 17.82 66.45 19.12
C THR A 131 16.46 65.95 19.52
N SER A 132 16.04 64.78 19.01
CA SER A 132 14.74 64.21 19.31
C SER A 132 14.59 64.10 20.83
N PHE A 133 15.49 63.40 21.54
CA PHE A 133 15.38 63.21 22.98
C PHE A 133 15.28 64.53 23.79
N TYR A 134 16.07 65.55 23.46
CA TYR A 134 15.97 66.88 24.08
C TYR A 134 14.65 67.57 23.73
N GLU A 135 14.14 67.40 22.51
CA GLU A 135 12.83 67.87 22.07
C GLU A 135 11.69 67.15 22.80
N ALA A 136 11.74 65.81 22.96
CA ALA A 136 10.79 65.06 23.77
C ALA A 136 10.83 65.47 25.23
N THR A 137 12.00 65.69 25.80
CA THR A 137 12.15 66.16 27.18
C THR A 137 11.58 67.56 27.35
N ALA A 138 11.84 68.47 26.40
CA ALA A 138 11.24 69.80 26.38
C ALA A 138 9.70 69.73 26.22
N GLN A 139 9.19 68.82 25.40
CA GLN A 139 7.74 68.58 25.21
C GLN A 139 7.10 68.00 26.48
N ILE A 140 7.71 67.00 27.11
CA ILE A 140 7.25 66.41 28.37
C ILE A 140 7.24 67.48 29.47
N ASN A 141 8.29 68.30 29.56
CA ASN A 141 8.37 69.40 30.52
C ASN A 141 7.34 70.51 30.22
N ALA A 142 6.97 70.70 28.94
CA ALA A 142 5.88 71.57 28.50
C ALA A 142 4.48 70.93 28.62
N GLY A 143 4.37 69.70 29.16
CA GLY A 143 3.10 68.98 29.30
C GLY A 143 2.51 68.45 27.99
N GLN A 144 3.29 68.43 26.92
CA GLN A 144 2.94 67.91 25.59
C GLN A 144 3.34 66.43 25.47
N GLN A 145 2.68 65.68 24.58
CA GLN A 145 3.09 64.30 24.29
C GLN A 145 4.39 64.30 23.47
N PRO A 146 5.45 63.61 23.94
CA PRO A 146 6.72 63.54 23.22
C PRO A 146 6.55 62.73 21.93
N TYR A 147 6.88 63.32 20.78
CA TYR A 147 6.88 62.63 19.47
C TYR A 147 8.27 62.13 19.07
N SER A 148 9.27 62.32 19.93
CA SER A 148 10.67 62.21 19.54
C SER A 148 11.55 61.88 20.74
N ALA A 149 11.48 60.68 21.28
CA ALA A 149 12.61 59.99 21.91
C ALA A 149 12.44 58.54 21.43
N ALA A 150 13.29 57.57 21.76
CA ALA A 150 12.98 56.18 21.41
C ALA A 150 12.40 55.40 22.61
N PRO A 151 11.20 55.75 23.15
CA PRO A 151 10.47 54.78 23.94
C PRO A 151 10.04 53.65 23.00
N CYS A 152 9.78 52.47 23.56
CA CYS A 152 8.98 51.48 22.86
C CYS A 152 7.75 52.15 22.23
N TYR A 153 7.29 51.66 21.08
CA TYR A 153 6.15 52.26 20.37
C TYR A 153 4.88 52.30 21.24
N ARG A 154 4.80 51.42 22.26
CA ARG A 154 3.75 51.45 23.29
C ARG A 154 4.02 52.56 24.31
N GLN A 155 3.06 53.47 24.47
CA GLN A 155 3.16 54.59 25.42
C GLN A 155 3.39 54.09 26.86
N GLY A 156 4.43 54.62 27.52
CA GLY A 156 4.78 54.28 28.91
C GLY A 156 5.49 52.95 29.11
N ALA A 157 5.82 52.22 28.04
CA ALA A 157 6.59 50.98 28.13
C ALA A 157 8.10 51.24 28.22
N VAL A 158 8.77 50.45 29.05
CA VAL A 158 10.24 50.48 29.25
C VAL A 158 10.86 49.30 28.50
N PRO A 159 11.91 49.52 27.69
CA PRO A 159 12.62 48.44 27.00
C PRO A 159 13.40 47.56 27.98
N ILE A 160 13.52 46.26 27.67
CA ILE A 160 14.31 45.28 28.44
C ILE A 160 15.50 44.84 27.59
N GLU A 161 16.71 44.95 28.11
CA GLU A 161 17.91 44.44 27.44
C GLU A 161 17.87 42.91 27.33
N ILE A 162 18.07 42.37 26.12
CA ILE A 162 18.02 40.92 25.88
C ILE A 162 19.41 40.30 25.69
N GLN A 163 20.42 41.09 25.32
CA GLN A 163 21.79 40.64 25.12
C GLN A 163 22.75 41.60 25.82
N THR A 164 23.69 41.05 26.59
CA THR A 164 24.70 41.84 27.29
C THR A 164 25.78 42.34 26.33
N LEU A 165 26.47 43.41 26.72
CA LEU A 165 27.61 43.95 25.98
C LEU A 165 28.68 42.89 25.67
N GLU A 166 29.09 42.10 26.66
CA GLU A 166 30.11 41.05 26.50
C GLU A 166 29.68 40.00 25.47
N SER A 167 28.41 39.59 25.53
CA SER A 167 27.84 38.65 24.54
C SER A 167 27.68 39.27 23.15
N TRP A 168 27.37 40.56 23.03
CA TRP A 168 27.26 41.25 21.75
C TRP A 168 28.62 41.38 21.04
N GLN A 169 29.70 41.62 21.79
CA GLN A 169 31.04 41.64 21.20
C GLN A 169 31.55 40.26 20.77
N ALA A 170 31.15 39.22 21.50
CA ALA A 170 31.58 37.86 21.21
C ALA A 170 30.80 37.23 20.04
N GLU A 171 29.49 37.44 20.01
CA GLU A 171 28.57 36.71 19.11
C GLU A 171 27.88 37.60 18.07
N GLY A 172 27.87 38.92 18.24
CA GLY A 172 27.18 39.86 17.34
C GLY A 172 25.67 39.65 17.31
N CYS A 173 25.06 40.00 16.17
CA CYS A 173 23.66 39.68 15.91
C CYS A 173 23.51 38.17 15.67
N SER A 174 22.62 37.51 16.42
CA SER A 174 22.39 36.08 16.20
C SER A 174 21.97 35.78 14.75
N PRO A 175 22.52 34.73 14.12
CA PRO A 175 22.21 34.39 12.73
C PRO A 175 20.71 34.26 12.47
N GLY A 176 20.23 34.86 11.38
CA GLY A 176 18.82 34.85 10.99
C GLY A 176 17.96 36.00 11.54
N PHE A 177 18.56 36.91 12.30
CA PHE A 177 17.93 38.16 12.72
C PHE A 177 18.49 39.35 11.95
N LEU A 178 17.67 40.39 11.83
CA LEU A 178 18.01 41.68 11.30
C LEU A 178 18.16 42.66 12.47
N CYS A 179 19.38 43.12 12.67
CA CYS A 179 19.80 44.04 13.72
C CYS A 179 20.25 45.39 13.10
N GLU A 180 19.34 46.05 12.37
CA GLU A 180 19.64 47.23 11.53
C GLU A 180 20.26 48.40 12.32
N ASN A 181 19.73 48.68 13.52
CA ASN A 181 20.15 49.83 14.35
C ASN A 181 20.94 49.41 15.60
N ASN A 182 21.33 48.14 15.73
CA ASN A 182 22.04 47.66 16.91
C ASN A 182 23.56 47.80 16.76
N THR A 183 24.18 48.33 17.80
CA THR A 183 25.62 48.58 17.90
C THR A 183 26.09 48.34 19.33
N VAL A 184 27.39 48.52 19.59
CA VAL A 184 27.97 48.38 20.93
C VAL A 184 27.32 49.33 21.95
N ASN A 185 26.77 50.48 21.51
CA ASN A 185 26.04 51.41 22.38
C ASN A 185 24.51 51.38 22.17
N SER A 186 24.00 50.46 21.34
CA SER A 186 22.57 50.25 21.12
C SER A 186 22.28 48.76 21.04
N ILE A 187 22.57 48.08 22.15
CA ILE A 187 22.38 46.64 22.28
C ILE A 187 20.92 46.22 22.05
N PRO A 188 20.69 44.97 21.60
CA PRO A 188 19.35 44.42 21.42
C PRO A 188 18.43 44.60 22.63
N GLN A 189 17.21 45.06 22.39
CA GLN A 189 16.20 45.29 23.41
C GLN A 189 14.86 44.63 23.03
N TYR A 190 14.08 44.26 24.05
CA TYR A 190 12.71 43.82 23.92
C TYR A 190 11.76 44.95 24.33
N CYS A 191 10.80 45.27 23.47
CA CYS A 191 9.75 46.22 23.76
C CYS A 191 8.39 45.51 23.89
N PRO A 192 7.57 45.86 24.91
CA PRO A 192 6.21 45.36 25.01
C PRO A 192 5.42 45.67 23.72
N PRO A 193 4.79 44.66 23.08
CA PRO A 193 4.13 44.85 21.80
C PRO A 193 2.89 45.73 21.91
N LEU A 194 2.56 46.40 20.81
CA LEU A 194 1.23 46.99 20.59
C LEU A 194 0.17 45.89 20.55
N ASP A 195 -1.08 46.21 20.85
CA ASP A 195 -2.15 45.21 20.94
C ASP A 195 -2.33 44.44 19.61
N GLU A 196 -2.23 45.13 18.47
CA GLU A 196 -2.27 44.50 17.13
C GLU A 196 -1.10 43.52 16.91
N CYS A 197 0.12 43.91 17.29
CA CYS A 197 1.30 43.06 17.19
C CYS A 197 1.27 41.90 18.18
N GLN A 198 0.71 42.10 19.37
CA GLN A 198 0.51 41.05 20.34
C GLN A 198 -0.45 39.99 19.80
N MET A 199 -1.55 40.42 19.17
CA MET A 199 -2.48 39.52 18.49
C MET A 199 -1.81 38.78 17.33
N ALA A 200 -0.98 39.45 16.53
CA ALA A 200 -0.20 38.80 15.47
C ALA A 200 0.75 37.72 16.02
N ARG A 201 1.53 38.04 17.07
CA ARG A 201 2.45 37.09 17.73
C ARG A 201 1.71 35.88 18.32
N LEU A 202 0.55 36.10 18.93
CA LEU A 202 -0.33 35.04 19.47
C LEU A 202 -0.90 34.14 18.37
N ALA A 203 -1.12 34.69 17.18
CA ALA A 203 -1.55 33.95 16.00
C ALA A 203 -0.38 33.36 15.18
N SER A 204 0.83 33.32 15.74
CA SER A 204 2.07 32.84 15.09
C SER A 204 2.52 33.64 13.85
N PHE A 205 2.06 34.88 13.70
CA PHE A 205 2.51 35.81 12.66
C PHE A 205 3.55 36.79 13.20
N THR A 206 4.48 37.23 12.35
CA THR A 206 5.38 38.36 12.64
C THR A 206 4.61 39.67 12.60
N CYS A 207 4.94 40.65 13.46
CA CYS A 207 4.28 41.95 13.35
C CYS A 207 4.81 42.70 12.13
N SER A 208 3.91 43.07 11.21
CA SER A 208 4.27 43.81 10.02
C SER A 208 3.42 45.06 9.83
N PHE A 209 4.08 46.14 9.42
CA PHE A 209 3.45 47.37 8.96
C PHE A 209 3.80 47.57 7.49
N ASP A 210 2.81 47.82 6.63
CA ASP A 210 2.98 47.94 5.16
C ASP A 210 3.80 46.79 4.52
N GLY A 211 3.65 45.56 5.05
CA GLY A 211 4.32 44.36 4.55
C GLY A 211 5.77 44.15 5.04
N LYS A 212 6.35 45.10 5.80
CA LYS A 212 7.69 44.97 6.38
C LYS A 212 7.61 44.52 7.84
N ASN A 213 8.45 43.58 8.25
CA ASN A 213 8.57 43.14 9.64
C ASN A 213 9.13 44.30 10.47
N ALA A 214 8.45 44.65 11.55
CA ALA A 214 8.82 45.79 12.37
C ALA A 214 8.95 45.37 13.84
N GLY A 215 10.03 45.84 14.48
CA GLY A 215 10.22 45.75 15.91
C GLY A 215 9.27 46.70 16.65
N MET A 216 9.03 46.48 17.94
CA MET A 216 8.21 47.33 18.81
C MET A 216 9.03 48.48 19.42
N GLY A 217 10.25 48.65 18.93
CA GLY A 217 11.16 49.75 19.17
C GLY A 217 12.29 49.73 18.13
N PRO A 218 13.08 50.80 18.04
CA PRO A 218 14.13 50.92 17.01
C PRO A 218 15.32 49.96 17.19
N PHE A 219 15.50 49.41 18.39
CA PHE A 219 16.61 48.50 18.75
C PHE A 219 16.16 47.05 19.00
N GLU A 220 14.92 46.71 18.66
CA GLU A 220 14.41 45.35 18.79
C GLU A 220 14.77 44.54 17.54
N PRO A 221 15.53 43.43 17.66
CA PRO A 221 15.85 42.56 16.54
C PRO A 221 14.59 41.97 15.92
N VAL A 222 14.55 41.91 14.59
CA VAL A 222 13.45 41.30 13.86
C VAL A 222 13.94 40.08 13.09
N VAL A 223 13.15 39.02 13.06
CA VAL A 223 13.50 37.82 12.26
C VAL A 223 13.54 38.19 10.78
N CYS A 224 14.56 37.69 10.08
CA CYS A 224 14.68 37.86 8.64
C CYS A 224 13.45 37.27 7.92
N GLN A 225 12.74 38.06 7.12
CA GLN A 225 11.51 37.62 6.47
C GLN A 225 11.77 36.53 5.44
N ALA A 226 10.83 35.59 5.31
CA ALA A 226 10.89 34.57 4.27
C ALA A 226 10.96 35.20 2.87
N GLY A 227 11.83 34.69 2.01
CA GLY A 227 12.14 35.28 0.70
C GLY A 227 13.31 36.28 0.73
N ASN A 228 13.78 36.67 1.91
CA ASN A 228 15.00 37.43 2.12
C ASN A 228 15.99 36.62 2.98
N TYR A 229 17.26 37.02 2.95
CA TYR A 229 18.29 36.50 3.83
C TYR A 229 19.12 37.65 4.44
N CYS A 230 19.67 37.39 5.62
CA CYS A 230 20.40 38.37 6.41
C CYS A 230 21.85 37.86 6.58
N PRO A 231 22.81 38.33 5.75
CA PRO A 231 24.13 37.74 5.66
C PRO A 231 24.97 37.97 6.92
N GLU A 232 25.63 36.92 7.38
CA GLU A 232 26.58 36.97 8.51
C GLU A 232 27.75 37.93 8.25
N GLU A 233 28.17 38.08 6.99
CA GLU A 233 29.21 39.05 6.58
C GLU A 233 28.85 40.51 6.92
N SER A 234 27.55 40.80 7.01
CA SER A 234 27.03 42.12 7.36
C SER A 234 26.60 42.26 8.81
N ASP A 235 26.87 41.24 9.66
CA ASP A 235 26.43 41.16 11.05
C ASP A 235 24.91 41.38 11.19
N GLY A 236 24.14 40.86 10.22
CA GLY A 236 22.69 41.00 10.18
C GLY A 236 22.17 42.43 10.06
N LYS A 237 22.96 43.40 9.57
CA LYS A 237 22.53 44.81 9.45
C LYS A 237 21.67 45.10 8.22
N VAL A 238 21.75 44.25 7.20
CA VAL A 238 20.98 44.41 5.95
C VAL A 238 20.19 43.15 5.64
N SER A 239 19.00 43.33 5.07
CA SER A 239 18.17 42.26 4.53
C SER A 239 18.26 42.29 3.01
N LEU A 240 18.74 41.22 2.39
CA LEU A 240 18.85 41.09 0.94
C LEU A 240 17.80 40.13 0.40
N VAL A 241 17.28 40.43 -0.79
CA VAL A 241 16.33 39.55 -1.49
C VAL A 241 17.03 38.26 -1.91
N CYS A 242 16.34 37.13 -1.78
CA CYS A 242 16.92 35.83 -2.15
C CYS A 242 17.24 35.79 -3.66
N PRO A 243 18.50 35.46 -4.05
CA PRO A 243 18.89 35.42 -5.45
C PRO A 243 18.19 34.30 -6.22
N ALA A 244 17.98 34.49 -7.52
CA ALA A 244 17.41 33.48 -8.40
C ALA A 244 18.22 32.16 -8.37
N GLY A 245 17.52 31.01 -8.33
CA GLY A 245 18.14 29.69 -8.19
C GLY A 245 18.40 29.26 -6.74
N SER A 246 18.06 30.10 -5.76
CA SER A 246 18.04 29.76 -4.33
C SER A 246 16.69 30.12 -3.72
N TYR A 247 16.40 29.55 -2.56
CA TYR A 247 15.25 29.94 -1.73
C TYR A 247 15.72 30.28 -0.31
N CYS A 248 14.97 31.16 0.36
CA CYS A 248 15.34 31.69 1.66
C CYS A 248 14.17 31.54 2.63
N GLN A 249 14.34 30.66 3.61
CA GLN A 249 13.36 30.41 4.67
C GLN A 249 13.37 31.54 5.71
N PRO A 250 12.34 31.63 6.57
CA PRO A 250 12.36 32.60 7.68
C PRO A 250 13.64 32.43 8.51
N GLY A 251 14.35 33.53 8.72
CA GLY A 251 15.63 33.56 9.43
C GLY A 251 16.84 33.01 8.64
N ALA A 252 16.76 32.85 7.32
CA ALA A 252 17.91 32.43 6.55
C ALA A 252 19.07 33.44 6.66
N ALA A 253 20.24 32.96 7.10
CA ALA A 253 21.48 33.75 7.09
C ALA A 253 22.22 33.65 5.75
N THR A 254 22.05 32.52 5.06
CA THR A 254 22.61 32.26 3.72
C THR A 254 21.53 31.70 2.80
N PRO A 255 21.52 32.05 1.51
CA PRO A 255 20.56 31.51 0.56
C PRO A 255 20.79 30.01 0.35
N THR A 256 19.73 29.21 0.45
CA THR A 256 19.82 27.75 0.21
C THR A 256 19.66 27.44 -1.28
N PRO A 257 20.64 26.75 -1.91
CA PRO A 257 20.57 26.46 -3.34
C PRO A 257 19.45 25.47 -3.64
N CYS A 258 18.70 25.71 -4.72
CA CYS A 258 17.62 24.83 -5.12
C CYS A 258 18.14 23.52 -5.70
N SER A 259 17.40 22.44 -5.48
CA SER A 259 17.74 21.13 -6.05
C SER A 259 17.75 21.17 -7.59
N VAL A 260 18.56 20.32 -8.22
CA VAL A 260 18.66 20.24 -9.68
C VAL A 260 17.28 19.91 -10.27
N GLY A 261 16.76 20.80 -11.13
CA GLY A 261 15.43 20.68 -11.75
C GLY A 261 14.27 21.24 -10.93
N SER A 262 14.54 21.93 -9.83
CA SER A 262 13.57 22.79 -9.12
C SER A 262 13.48 24.18 -9.77
N HIS A 263 12.34 24.85 -9.63
CA HIS A 263 12.13 26.24 -10.08
C HIS A 263 12.05 27.18 -8.87
N CYS A 264 12.96 28.17 -8.82
CA CYS A 264 13.08 29.15 -7.74
C CYS A 264 13.31 30.55 -8.32
N PRO A 265 12.24 31.35 -8.51
CA PRO A 265 12.38 32.76 -8.88
C PRO A 265 13.06 33.59 -7.78
N GLU A 266 13.48 34.80 -8.12
CA GLU A 266 14.01 35.77 -7.17
C GLU A 266 12.99 36.04 -6.04
N GLY A 267 13.45 36.07 -4.78
CA GLY A 267 12.59 36.23 -3.61
C GLY A 267 11.80 34.99 -3.17
N SER A 268 12.15 33.80 -3.64
CA SER A 268 11.46 32.55 -3.25
C SER A 268 11.73 32.16 -1.79
N SER A 269 10.67 31.71 -1.09
CA SER A 269 10.76 31.17 0.28
C SER A 269 10.76 29.63 0.34
N PHE A 270 10.42 28.98 -0.76
CA PHE A 270 10.34 27.52 -0.90
C PHE A 270 10.83 27.10 -2.30
N GLU A 271 11.15 25.81 -2.47
CA GLU A 271 11.51 25.24 -3.78
C GLU A 271 10.34 24.47 -4.42
N LEU A 272 10.06 24.72 -5.71
CA LEU A 272 9.11 23.92 -6.47
C LEU A 272 9.82 22.80 -7.25
N PHE A 273 9.71 21.56 -6.77
CA PHE A 273 10.36 20.41 -7.41
C PHE A 273 9.50 19.80 -8.53
N LEU A 274 9.84 20.12 -9.79
CA LEU A 274 9.02 19.76 -10.96
C LEU A 274 9.36 18.37 -11.56
N ILE A 275 10.54 17.81 -11.27
CA ILE A 275 10.99 16.52 -11.83
C ILE A 275 9.96 15.38 -11.59
N PRO A 276 9.41 15.18 -10.38
CA PRO A 276 8.46 14.08 -10.14
C PRO A 276 7.19 14.17 -10.97
N ILE A 277 6.72 15.39 -11.24
CA ILE A 277 5.54 15.65 -12.07
C ILE A 277 5.85 15.32 -13.52
N ILE A 278 7.01 15.74 -14.02
CA ILE A 278 7.46 15.40 -15.38
C ILE A 278 7.59 13.89 -15.53
N ILE A 279 8.21 13.20 -14.55
CA ILE A 279 8.33 11.74 -14.54
C ILE A 279 6.95 11.08 -14.53
N LEU A 280 6.03 11.56 -13.68
CA LEU A 280 4.67 11.02 -13.60
C LEU A 280 3.92 11.20 -14.92
N ILE A 281 3.96 12.39 -15.53
CA ILE A 281 3.34 12.66 -16.83
C ILE A 281 3.95 11.75 -17.92
N ILE A 282 5.28 11.61 -17.97
CA ILE A 282 5.95 10.74 -18.94
C ILE A 282 5.48 9.29 -18.75
N LEU A 283 5.44 8.79 -17.51
CA LEU A 283 5.01 7.43 -17.21
C LEU A 283 3.54 7.20 -17.58
N ASP A 284 2.64 8.09 -17.20
CA ASP A 284 1.21 7.96 -17.48
C ASP A 284 0.92 8.07 -18.98
N VAL A 285 1.52 9.06 -19.66
CA VAL A 285 1.40 9.23 -21.11
C VAL A 285 1.98 8.02 -21.84
N SER A 286 3.16 7.51 -21.43
CA SER A 286 3.74 6.31 -22.03
C SER A 286 2.84 5.08 -21.87
N MET A 287 2.18 4.95 -20.71
CA MET A 287 1.28 3.83 -20.44
C MET A 287 -0.04 3.95 -21.22
N ILE A 288 -0.57 5.16 -21.37
CA ILE A 288 -1.76 5.44 -22.20
C ILE A 288 -1.45 5.21 -23.68
N ILE A 289 -0.34 5.73 -24.19
CA ILE A 289 0.14 5.50 -25.57
C ILE A 289 0.35 4.00 -25.79
N GLY A 290 1.01 3.31 -24.85
CA GLY A 290 1.19 1.86 -24.91
C GLY A 290 -0.14 1.10 -25.00
N MET A 291 -1.16 1.53 -24.25
CA MET A 291 -2.51 0.96 -24.34
C MET A 291 -3.21 1.27 -25.66
N LEU A 292 -3.08 2.49 -26.19
CA LEU A 292 -3.63 2.87 -27.49
C LEU A 292 -2.96 2.10 -28.62
N VAL A 293 -1.63 2.03 -28.65
CA VAL A 293 -0.85 1.25 -29.63
C VAL A 293 -1.21 -0.22 -29.54
N TYR A 294 -1.37 -0.77 -28.33
CA TYR A 294 -1.82 -2.15 -28.15
C TYR A 294 -3.23 -2.37 -28.70
N ARG A 295 -4.18 -1.47 -28.43
CA ARG A 295 -5.55 -1.54 -28.97
C ARG A 295 -5.54 -1.46 -30.50
N LEU A 296 -4.76 -0.55 -31.09
CA LEU A 296 -4.59 -0.41 -32.53
C LEU A 296 -3.98 -1.66 -33.16
N ARG A 297 -2.89 -2.19 -32.59
CA ARG A 297 -2.26 -3.43 -33.06
C ARG A 297 -3.17 -4.64 -32.94
N LYS A 298 -3.96 -4.73 -31.86
CA LYS A 298 -4.96 -5.78 -31.67
C LYS A 298 -6.05 -5.67 -32.75
N GLY A 299 -6.59 -4.47 -32.96
CA GLY A 299 -7.59 -4.22 -34.01
C GLY A 299 -7.05 -4.57 -35.40
N LEU A 300 -5.81 -4.19 -35.73
CA LEU A 300 -5.16 -4.53 -37.00
C LEU A 300 -4.91 -6.04 -37.15
N ARG A 301 -4.48 -6.74 -36.09
CA ARG A 301 -4.30 -8.21 -36.09
C ARG A 301 -5.62 -8.95 -36.27
N GLU A 302 -6.69 -8.50 -35.62
CA GLU A 302 -8.04 -9.04 -35.81
C GLU A 302 -8.53 -8.79 -37.24
N HIS A 303 -8.23 -7.62 -37.80
CA HIS A 303 -8.56 -7.29 -39.19
C HIS A 303 -7.78 -8.13 -40.22
N GLN A 304 -6.50 -8.43 -39.96
CA GLN A 304 -5.66 -9.31 -40.80
C GLN A 304 -6.07 -10.79 -40.66
N SER A 305 -6.38 -11.25 -39.44
CA SER A 305 -6.88 -12.62 -39.20
C SER A 305 -8.23 -12.87 -39.87
N ASN A 306 -9.13 -11.89 -39.90
CA ASN A 306 -10.38 -11.98 -40.65
C ASN A 306 -10.18 -11.94 -42.18
N LYS A 307 -9.06 -11.37 -42.66
CA LYS A 307 -8.71 -11.34 -44.09
C LYS A 307 -8.12 -12.66 -44.58
N SER A 308 -7.37 -13.39 -43.74
CA SER A 308 -6.77 -14.69 -44.11
C SER A 308 -7.73 -15.89 -44.01
N ARG A 309 -8.94 -15.71 -43.45
CA ARG A 309 -9.97 -16.76 -43.30
C ARG A 309 -10.99 -16.84 -44.44
N ARG A 310 -10.81 -16.11 -45.54
CA ARG A 310 -11.64 -16.25 -46.75
C ARG A 310 -11.00 -17.27 -47.70
N PRO A 311 -11.54 -18.49 -47.89
CA PRO A 311 -11.21 -19.27 -49.06
C PRO A 311 -11.88 -18.64 -50.28
N THR A 312 -11.14 -18.61 -51.38
CA THR A 312 -11.63 -18.21 -52.70
C THR A 312 -12.67 -19.22 -53.19
N LEU A 313 -13.95 -18.93 -52.99
CA LEU A 313 -15.02 -19.60 -53.73
C LEU A 313 -15.93 -18.57 -54.40
N LYS A 314 -16.20 -18.84 -55.69
CA LYS A 314 -16.94 -17.99 -56.62
C LYS A 314 -18.36 -17.70 -56.14
N ARG A 315 -18.82 -16.50 -56.51
CA ARG A 315 -20.18 -15.94 -56.40
C ARG A 315 -21.30 -16.97 -56.58
N GLY A 316 -22.22 -16.99 -55.63
CA GLY A 316 -23.56 -17.57 -55.77
C GLY A 316 -24.17 -17.86 -54.40
N MET A 317 -25.36 -17.31 -54.15
CA MET A 317 -26.24 -17.51 -52.99
C MET A 317 -25.95 -16.71 -51.70
N SER A 318 -26.95 -15.88 -51.40
CA SER A 318 -27.23 -15.21 -50.13
C SER A 318 -27.08 -16.17 -48.95
N SER A 319 -26.19 -15.85 -48.02
CA SER A 319 -26.15 -16.49 -46.71
C SER A 319 -25.87 -15.42 -45.66
N MET A 320 -26.77 -15.37 -44.67
CA MET A 320 -26.76 -14.45 -43.55
C MET A 320 -25.37 -14.42 -42.88
N LYS A 321 -24.81 -13.21 -42.79
CA LYS A 321 -23.62 -12.93 -41.98
C LYS A 321 -23.93 -13.23 -40.52
N ALA A 322 -23.47 -14.37 -40.01
CA ALA A 322 -23.25 -14.54 -38.58
C ALA A 322 -22.11 -13.60 -38.17
N GLN A 323 -22.50 -12.47 -37.60
CA GLN A 323 -21.61 -11.46 -37.06
C GLN A 323 -20.95 -12.05 -35.82
N ILE A 324 -19.68 -12.46 -35.90
CA ILE A 324 -18.87 -12.76 -34.73
C ILE A 324 -18.66 -11.41 -34.03
N THR A 325 -19.52 -11.11 -33.07
CA THR A 325 -19.44 -9.93 -32.23
C THR A 325 -18.20 -10.06 -31.35
N GLY A 326 -17.37 -9.01 -31.32
CA GLY A 326 -16.35 -8.86 -30.29
C GLY A 326 -17.00 -8.93 -28.91
N TYR A 327 -16.25 -9.41 -27.92
CA TYR A 327 -16.68 -9.63 -26.53
C TYR A 327 -17.64 -8.55 -26.04
N ARG A 328 -18.94 -8.84 -26.11
CA ARG A 328 -20.00 -8.05 -25.53
C ARG A 328 -20.55 -8.90 -24.39
N SER A 329 -20.51 -8.34 -23.18
CA SER A 329 -21.20 -8.91 -22.03
C SER A 329 -22.64 -9.23 -22.42
N LEU A 330 -23.16 -10.36 -21.94
CA LEU A 330 -24.60 -10.61 -22.01
C LEU A 330 -25.29 -9.43 -21.29
N SER A 331 -26.22 -8.75 -21.95
CA SER A 331 -26.85 -7.53 -21.45
C SER A 331 -27.71 -7.83 -20.22
N GLU A 332 -27.46 -7.09 -19.14
CA GLU A 332 -28.30 -7.00 -17.95
C GLU A 332 -29.56 -6.21 -18.32
N ASP A 333 -30.66 -6.88 -18.65
CA ASP A 333 -31.97 -6.26 -18.53
C ASP A 333 -32.97 -7.29 -18.00
N ALA A 334 -33.51 -6.94 -16.83
CA ALA A 334 -34.68 -7.47 -16.11
C ALA A 334 -34.53 -8.74 -15.25
N ASP A 335 -34.80 -8.51 -13.96
CA ASP A 335 -35.13 -9.45 -12.89
C ASP A 335 -36.23 -10.47 -13.27
N ARG A 336 -35.87 -11.48 -14.04
CA ARG A 336 -36.67 -12.70 -14.18
C ARG A 336 -35.85 -13.89 -13.72
N GLU A 337 -36.48 -14.74 -12.92
CA GLU A 337 -36.07 -16.12 -12.65
C GLU A 337 -35.40 -16.72 -13.89
N MET A 338 -34.32 -17.49 -13.70
CA MET A 338 -33.55 -18.14 -14.76
C MET A 338 -34.46 -18.83 -15.79
N LEU A 339 -34.90 -18.08 -16.80
CA LEU A 339 -35.61 -18.63 -17.94
C LEU A 339 -34.60 -19.49 -18.69
N PRO A 340 -34.99 -20.71 -19.12
CA PRO A 340 -34.10 -21.55 -19.89
C PRO A 340 -33.68 -20.78 -21.13
N LEU A 341 -32.37 -20.51 -21.25
CA LEU A 341 -31.76 -20.07 -22.50
C LEU A 341 -32.28 -21.00 -23.58
N SER A 342 -33.00 -20.46 -24.56
CA SER A 342 -33.43 -21.24 -25.70
C SER A 342 -32.19 -21.89 -26.31
N ALA A 343 -32.27 -23.20 -26.53
CA ALA A 343 -31.19 -23.97 -27.11
C ALA A 343 -30.70 -23.23 -28.35
N THR A 344 -29.51 -22.63 -28.27
CA THR A 344 -28.87 -22.07 -29.45
C THR A 344 -28.68 -23.27 -30.35
N HIS A 345 -29.46 -23.31 -31.43
CA HIS A 345 -29.47 -24.38 -32.40
C HIS A 345 -28.01 -24.70 -32.74
N ILE A 346 -27.52 -25.83 -32.25
CA ILE A 346 -26.25 -26.40 -32.68
C ILE A 346 -26.53 -26.77 -34.13
N PRO A 347 -25.96 -26.08 -35.13
CA PRO A 347 -26.16 -26.50 -36.50
C PRO A 347 -25.65 -27.94 -36.59
N ASN A 348 -26.50 -28.82 -37.12
CA ASN A 348 -26.09 -30.17 -37.50
C ASN A 348 -25.06 -30.01 -38.63
N ARG A 349 -23.79 -29.81 -38.26
CA ARG A 349 -22.71 -29.63 -39.21
C ARG A 349 -22.14 -31.00 -39.50
N THR A 350 -22.51 -31.54 -40.65
CA THR A 350 -22.01 -32.79 -41.23
C THR A 350 -20.52 -32.73 -41.63
N ASP A 351 -19.86 -31.57 -41.46
CA ASP A 351 -18.42 -31.41 -41.67
C ASP A 351 -17.66 -31.85 -40.40
N SER A 352 -17.29 -33.12 -40.38
CA SER A 352 -16.54 -33.82 -39.35
C SER A 352 -15.23 -33.11 -38.95
N TYR A 353 -15.26 -32.36 -37.85
CA TYR A 353 -14.08 -32.00 -37.03
C TYR A 353 -14.35 -32.05 -35.51
N GLY A 354 -15.59 -32.32 -35.08
CA GLY A 354 -15.99 -32.40 -33.66
C GLY A 354 -16.44 -33.78 -33.16
N GLY A 355 -16.49 -34.80 -34.03
CA GLY A 355 -16.99 -36.15 -33.68
C GLY A 355 -15.94 -37.11 -33.12
N GLY A 356 -14.71 -36.65 -32.87
CA GLY A 356 -13.57 -37.55 -32.62
C GLY A 356 -13.63 -38.40 -31.36
N PHE A 357 -14.45 -38.01 -30.39
CA PHE A 357 -14.58 -38.70 -29.10
C PHE A 357 -15.88 -39.51 -28.97
N GLN A 358 -16.90 -39.23 -29.79
CA GLN A 358 -18.05 -40.13 -29.95
C GLN A 358 -17.57 -41.49 -30.48
N ALA A 359 -16.57 -41.50 -31.37
CA ALA A 359 -15.92 -42.72 -31.85
C ALA A 359 -15.27 -43.57 -30.72
N ALA A 360 -14.89 -42.97 -29.58
CA ALA A 360 -14.42 -43.72 -28.42
C ALA A 360 -15.57 -44.47 -27.70
N LEU A 361 -16.81 -44.00 -27.86
CA LEU A 361 -18.02 -44.69 -27.41
C LEU A 361 -18.46 -45.82 -28.35
N ASP A 362 -17.95 -45.84 -29.59
CA ASP A 362 -18.20 -46.92 -30.56
C ASP A 362 -17.17 -48.06 -30.46
N LEU A 363 -16.07 -47.87 -29.72
CA LEU A 363 -15.17 -48.95 -29.32
C LEU A 363 -15.91 -49.86 -28.31
N GLY A 364 -16.45 -50.98 -28.79
CA GLY A 364 -17.23 -51.94 -27.98
C GLY A 364 -16.52 -52.44 -26.71
N SER A 365 -17.31 -52.95 -25.77
CA SER A 365 -16.86 -53.46 -24.45
C SER A 365 -15.92 -54.68 -24.51
N GLU A 366 -15.77 -55.31 -25.67
CA GLU A 366 -14.94 -56.52 -25.85
C GLU A 366 -13.42 -56.27 -25.88
N TYR A 367 -12.96 -55.01 -25.98
CA TYR A 367 -11.52 -54.68 -26.08
C TYR A 367 -10.81 -54.45 -24.72
N SER A 368 -11.41 -54.85 -23.60
CA SER A 368 -10.89 -54.60 -22.24
C SER A 368 -9.69 -55.47 -21.81
N ASN A 369 -9.26 -56.45 -22.62
CA ASN A 369 -8.13 -57.32 -22.29
C ASN A 369 -6.93 -57.11 -23.24
N ASN A 370 -5.91 -56.40 -22.76
CA ASN A 370 -4.51 -56.39 -23.24
C ASN A 370 -4.19 -56.09 -24.72
N VAL A 371 -5.15 -55.78 -25.59
CA VAL A 371 -4.88 -55.49 -27.01
C VAL A 371 -4.67 -53.99 -27.23
N ARG A 372 -3.54 -53.63 -27.87
CA ARG A 372 -3.21 -52.26 -28.27
C ARG A 372 -4.22 -51.81 -29.35
N PRO A 373 -4.88 -50.65 -29.21
CA PRO A 373 -5.57 -50.06 -30.35
C PRO A 373 -4.53 -49.74 -31.42
N THR A 374 -4.61 -50.40 -32.58
CA THR A 374 -3.80 -50.11 -33.76
C THR A 374 -4.21 -48.76 -34.35
N SER A 375 -3.28 -48.11 -35.07
CA SER A 375 -3.43 -46.77 -35.65
C SER A 375 -4.57 -46.62 -36.67
N GLU A 376 -5.23 -47.71 -37.05
CA GLU A 376 -6.27 -47.75 -38.08
C GLU A 376 -7.70 -47.49 -37.54
N VAL A 377 -7.92 -47.50 -36.21
CA VAL A 377 -9.28 -47.44 -35.62
C VAL A 377 -9.58 -46.14 -34.86
N LEU A 378 -8.57 -45.41 -34.35
CA LEU A 378 -8.80 -44.18 -33.57
C LEU A 378 -8.68 -42.91 -34.41
N ASN A 379 -9.56 -41.93 -34.14
CA ASN A 379 -9.42 -40.56 -34.65
C ASN A 379 -8.03 -39.97 -34.27
N PRO A 380 -7.32 -39.28 -35.17
CA PRO A 380 -6.01 -38.69 -34.90
C PRO A 380 -5.94 -37.79 -33.66
N GLN A 381 -7.02 -37.06 -33.33
CA GLN A 381 -7.09 -36.22 -32.13
C GLN A 381 -7.15 -37.05 -30.83
N LEU A 382 -7.92 -38.14 -30.85
CA LEU A 382 -8.03 -39.08 -29.74
C LEU A 382 -6.69 -39.79 -29.50
N MET A 383 -5.99 -40.18 -30.57
CA MET A 383 -4.64 -40.72 -30.48
C MET A 383 -3.64 -39.73 -29.90
N ALA A 384 -3.71 -38.45 -30.29
CA ALA A 384 -2.86 -37.41 -29.72
C ALA A 384 -3.12 -37.22 -28.22
N PHE A 385 -4.39 -37.20 -27.80
CA PHE A 385 -4.76 -37.14 -26.39
C PHE A 385 -4.22 -38.36 -25.62
N VAL A 386 -4.54 -39.58 -26.07
CA VAL A 386 -4.10 -40.82 -25.41
C VAL A 386 -2.58 -40.90 -25.32
N SER A 387 -1.87 -40.67 -26.43
CA SER A 387 -0.40 -40.71 -26.48
C SER A 387 0.23 -39.66 -25.55
N SER A 388 -0.36 -38.47 -25.44
CA SER A 388 0.10 -37.44 -24.51
C SER A 388 -0.09 -37.85 -23.05
N MET A 389 -1.24 -38.46 -22.71
CA MET A 389 -1.52 -39.01 -21.38
C MET A 389 -0.56 -40.17 -21.04
N ARG A 390 -0.22 -41.02 -22.03
CA ARG A 390 0.76 -42.10 -21.88
C ARG A 390 2.14 -41.60 -21.53
N ARG A 391 2.60 -40.62 -22.30
CA ARG A 391 3.90 -39.98 -22.10
C ARG A 391 4.00 -39.26 -20.75
N ALA A 392 2.88 -38.81 -20.16
CA ALA A 392 2.88 -38.10 -18.89
C ALA A 392 2.91 -39.04 -17.67
N THR A 393 2.55 -40.32 -17.84
CA THR A 393 2.40 -41.30 -16.76
C THR A 393 3.53 -42.34 -16.74
N ASP A 394 4.33 -42.46 -17.82
CA ASP A 394 5.38 -43.50 -18.00
C ASP A 394 4.85 -44.94 -17.74
N ALA A 395 3.54 -45.15 -17.85
CA ALA A 395 2.87 -46.40 -17.50
C ALA A 395 2.38 -47.14 -18.75
N THR A 396 2.62 -48.45 -18.80
CA THR A 396 2.14 -49.33 -19.86
C THR A 396 0.63 -49.61 -19.76
N ASN A 397 0.07 -49.54 -18.54
CA ASN A 397 -1.36 -49.69 -18.26
C ASN A 397 -1.91 -48.43 -17.57
N PHE A 398 -3.00 -47.88 -18.09
CA PHE A 398 -3.68 -46.68 -17.59
C PHE A 398 -4.65 -47.03 -16.45
N GLY A 399 -4.79 -46.13 -15.48
CA GLY A 399 -5.82 -46.19 -14.44
C GLY A 399 -5.34 -46.61 -13.06
N LEU A 400 -6.09 -46.21 -12.03
CA LEU A 400 -5.94 -46.69 -10.66
C LEU A 400 -7.16 -47.55 -10.32
N SER A 401 -6.96 -48.78 -9.86
CA SER A 401 -8.01 -49.51 -9.16
C SER A 401 -7.95 -49.18 -7.67
N PHE A 402 -9.12 -49.09 -7.04
CA PHE A 402 -9.25 -48.88 -5.60
C PHE A 402 -9.92 -50.10 -5.00
N SER A 403 -9.32 -50.72 -3.98
CA SER A 403 -10.00 -51.71 -3.16
C SER A 403 -10.05 -51.23 -1.72
N TYR A 404 -11.18 -51.41 -1.06
CA TYR A 404 -11.41 -50.93 0.30
C TYR A 404 -12.08 -52.03 1.10
N THR A 405 -11.63 -52.23 2.34
CA THR A 405 -12.08 -53.34 3.20
C THR A 405 -12.36 -52.83 4.60
N ASN A 406 -13.56 -53.10 5.09
CA ASN A 406 -14.06 -52.68 6.41
C ASN A 406 -13.83 -51.19 6.70
N LEU A 407 -13.97 -50.35 5.67
CA LEU A 407 -13.68 -48.94 5.75
C LEU A 407 -14.67 -48.24 6.69
N SER A 408 -14.13 -47.52 7.66
CA SER A 408 -14.92 -46.75 8.61
C SER A 408 -14.34 -45.37 8.84
N PHE A 409 -15.22 -44.41 9.07
CA PHE A 409 -14.85 -43.03 9.36
C PHE A 409 -15.75 -42.43 10.44
N GLN A 410 -15.10 -41.96 11.50
CA GLN A 410 -15.72 -41.19 12.58
C GLN A 410 -15.02 -39.84 12.73
N PRO A 411 -15.75 -38.71 12.68
CA PRO A 411 -15.18 -37.40 12.94
C PRO A 411 -14.68 -37.30 14.39
N LYS A 412 -13.51 -36.70 14.62
CA LYS A 412 -12.93 -36.55 15.97
C LYS A 412 -13.83 -35.85 17.00
N LYS A 413 -14.78 -35.03 16.55
CA LYS A 413 -15.69 -34.24 17.40
C LYS A 413 -17.13 -34.79 17.44
N SER A 414 -17.39 -35.94 16.81
CA SER A 414 -18.73 -36.54 16.75
C SER A 414 -18.69 -37.99 17.27
N SER A 415 -19.70 -38.36 18.06
CA SER A 415 -19.94 -39.74 18.48
C SER A 415 -20.50 -40.61 17.34
N GLN A 416 -21.04 -39.98 16.29
CA GLN A 416 -21.67 -40.69 15.17
C GLN A 416 -20.64 -41.11 14.12
N LYS A 417 -20.60 -42.40 13.79
CA LYS A 417 -19.82 -42.93 12.66
C LYS A 417 -20.53 -42.59 11.35
N ILE A 418 -19.83 -41.89 10.45
CA ILE A 418 -20.38 -41.49 9.13
C ILE A 418 -20.22 -42.61 8.11
N LEU A 419 -19.13 -43.39 8.18
CA LEU A 419 -18.93 -44.58 7.34
C LEU A 419 -18.68 -45.80 8.22
N GLN A 420 -19.29 -46.93 7.86
CA GLN A 420 -19.27 -48.16 8.67
C GLN A 420 -19.17 -49.39 7.76
N ASN A 421 -18.19 -50.26 8.00
CA ASN A 421 -18.02 -51.55 7.30
C ASN A 421 -18.12 -51.48 5.76
N VAL A 422 -17.68 -50.38 5.15
CA VAL A 422 -17.73 -50.19 3.70
C VAL A 422 -16.61 -51.02 3.07
N THR A 423 -16.98 -52.04 2.30
CA THR A 423 -16.04 -52.94 1.61
C THR A 423 -16.39 -52.96 0.13
N GLY A 424 -15.41 -53.02 -0.77
CA GLY A 424 -15.64 -52.82 -2.19
C GLY A 424 -14.40 -52.68 -3.05
N SER A 425 -14.63 -52.58 -4.35
CA SER A 425 -13.58 -52.35 -5.34
C SER A 425 -14.10 -51.55 -6.53
N ILE A 426 -13.27 -50.62 -7.00
CA ILE A 426 -13.46 -49.83 -8.20
C ILE A 426 -12.36 -50.22 -9.18
N ASP A 427 -12.77 -50.73 -10.33
CA ASP A 427 -11.86 -51.12 -11.40
C ASP A 427 -11.34 -49.92 -12.18
N ARG A 428 -10.26 -50.15 -12.92
CA ARG A 428 -9.65 -49.15 -13.80
C ARG A 428 -10.45 -49.02 -15.09
N GLY A 429 -10.47 -47.80 -15.64
CA GLY A 429 -11.12 -47.52 -16.93
C GLY A 429 -12.65 -47.59 -16.90
N THR A 430 -13.27 -47.64 -15.72
CA THR A 430 -14.73 -47.65 -15.55
C THR A 430 -15.23 -46.27 -15.15
N LEU A 431 -16.45 -45.93 -15.60
CA LEU A 431 -17.24 -44.82 -15.09
C LEU A 431 -18.13 -45.32 -13.94
N THR A 432 -17.75 -45.01 -12.71
CA THR A 432 -18.47 -45.45 -11.50
C THR A 432 -19.27 -44.31 -10.89
N ALA A 433 -20.56 -44.52 -10.68
CA ALA A 433 -21.43 -43.56 -9.99
C ALA A 433 -21.63 -43.91 -8.52
N VAL A 434 -21.42 -42.93 -7.64
CA VAL A 434 -21.72 -43.00 -6.21
C VAL A 434 -23.03 -42.27 -5.95
N MET A 435 -24.07 -43.03 -5.63
CA MET A 435 -25.43 -42.52 -5.37
C MET A 435 -25.88 -42.85 -3.95
N GLY A 436 -26.89 -42.15 -3.47
CA GLY A 436 -27.36 -42.24 -2.09
C GLY A 436 -28.09 -40.99 -1.65
N GLY A 437 -28.94 -41.10 -0.62
CA GLY A 437 -29.66 -39.96 -0.07
C GLY A 437 -28.75 -38.86 0.50
N SER A 438 -29.34 -37.70 0.78
CA SER A 438 -28.65 -36.63 1.52
C SER A 438 -28.17 -37.15 2.89
N GLY A 439 -26.93 -36.84 3.26
CA GLY A 439 -26.33 -37.32 4.50
C GLY A 439 -25.86 -38.79 4.50
N ALA A 440 -26.00 -39.54 3.40
CA ALA A 440 -25.59 -40.96 3.32
C ALA A 440 -24.06 -41.21 3.42
N GLY A 441 -23.24 -40.16 3.43
CA GLY A 441 -21.79 -40.26 3.52
C GLY A 441 -21.03 -40.25 2.19
N LYS A 442 -21.68 -39.96 1.05
CA LYS A 442 -21.08 -39.96 -0.30
C LYS A 442 -19.77 -39.16 -0.43
N SER A 443 -19.82 -37.85 -0.13
CA SER A 443 -18.64 -36.99 -0.21
C SER A 443 -17.57 -37.40 0.81
N THR A 444 -17.98 -37.90 1.98
CA THR A 444 -17.06 -38.45 2.99
C THR A 444 -16.34 -39.69 2.49
N PHE A 445 -17.05 -40.61 1.83
CA PHE A 445 -16.50 -41.82 1.22
C PHE A 445 -15.45 -41.46 0.16
N VAL A 446 -15.78 -40.57 -0.77
CA VAL A 446 -14.85 -40.08 -1.80
C VAL A 446 -13.64 -39.36 -1.19
N ASN A 447 -13.84 -38.51 -0.17
CA ASN A 447 -12.74 -37.85 0.52
C ASN A 447 -11.77 -38.82 1.24
N VAL A 448 -12.28 -39.93 1.76
CA VAL A 448 -11.47 -41.00 2.34
C VAL A 448 -10.71 -41.77 1.26
N LEU A 449 -11.37 -42.12 0.14
CA LEU A 449 -10.73 -42.79 -1.00
C LEU A 449 -9.60 -41.95 -1.64
N MET A 450 -9.77 -40.63 -1.72
CA MET A 450 -8.73 -39.72 -2.20
C MET A 450 -7.59 -39.50 -1.20
N GLY A 451 -7.75 -39.94 0.06
CA GLY A 451 -6.80 -39.69 1.14
C GLY A 451 -6.79 -38.25 1.66
N LYS A 452 -7.84 -37.45 1.38
CA LYS A 452 -8.03 -36.12 1.98
C LYS A 452 -8.35 -36.23 3.47
N THR A 453 -9.14 -37.24 3.82
CA THR A 453 -9.53 -37.55 5.19
C THR A 453 -8.94 -38.89 5.62
N LYS A 454 -8.34 -38.94 6.82
CA LYS A 454 -7.82 -40.20 7.36
C LYS A 454 -9.00 -41.06 7.83
N ASN A 455 -9.05 -42.31 7.39
CA ASN A 455 -10.01 -43.29 7.90
C ASN A 455 -9.74 -43.61 9.38
N THR A 456 -10.79 -43.99 10.12
CA THR A 456 -10.68 -44.42 11.52
C THR A 456 -10.50 -45.93 11.65
N GLY A 457 -10.92 -46.70 10.65
CA GLY A 457 -10.71 -48.13 10.56
C GLY A 457 -10.81 -48.63 9.12
N GLY A 458 -10.46 -49.91 8.93
CA GLY A 458 -10.35 -50.53 7.61
C GLY A 458 -9.10 -50.12 6.84
N THR A 459 -8.99 -50.60 5.61
CA THR A 459 -7.86 -50.31 4.71
C THR A 459 -8.35 -49.94 3.32
N VAL A 460 -7.64 -49.01 2.68
CA VAL A 460 -7.80 -48.70 1.25
C VAL A 460 -6.49 -49.07 0.57
N ALA A 461 -6.57 -49.88 -0.47
CA ALA A 461 -5.49 -50.28 -1.34
C ALA A 461 -5.69 -49.68 -2.74
N VAL A 462 -4.59 -49.26 -3.35
CA VAL A 462 -4.55 -48.72 -4.72
C VAL A 462 -3.74 -49.70 -5.57
N ASN A 463 -4.29 -50.17 -6.69
CA ASN A 463 -3.69 -51.22 -7.52
C ASN A 463 -3.26 -52.45 -6.70
N SER A 464 -4.15 -52.91 -5.82
CA SER A 464 -3.94 -54.06 -4.91
C SER A 464 -2.79 -53.89 -3.90
N SER A 465 -2.28 -52.67 -3.68
CA SER A 465 -1.28 -52.35 -2.64
C SER A 465 -1.87 -51.47 -1.55
N PRO A 466 -1.84 -51.88 -0.26
CA PRO A 466 -2.23 -51.03 0.87
C PRO A 466 -1.16 -49.96 1.12
N ASP A 467 -1.18 -48.91 0.31
CA ASP A 467 -0.20 -47.83 0.33
C ASP A 467 -0.76 -46.53 0.93
N LYS A 468 0.14 -45.63 1.36
CA LYS A 468 -0.27 -44.31 1.85
C LYS A 468 -0.87 -43.49 0.71
N LEU A 469 -2.20 -43.28 0.73
CA LEU A 469 -2.97 -42.49 -0.26
C LEU A 469 -2.35 -41.12 -0.59
N LYS A 470 -1.68 -40.46 0.38
CA LYS A 470 -0.94 -39.21 0.16
C LYS A 470 0.08 -39.28 -0.98
N ARG A 471 0.62 -40.47 -1.29
CA ARG A 471 1.59 -40.69 -2.38
C ARG A 471 0.96 -40.51 -3.76
N TYR A 472 -0.33 -40.81 -3.90
CA TYR A 472 -1.06 -40.75 -5.17
C TYR A 472 -1.71 -39.38 -5.43
N LYS A 473 -1.58 -38.42 -4.51
CA LYS A 473 -2.19 -37.08 -4.63
C LYS A 473 -1.86 -36.36 -5.94
N LYS A 474 -0.67 -36.57 -6.52
CA LYS A 474 -0.25 -35.94 -7.79
C LYS A 474 -0.86 -36.57 -9.04
N VAL A 475 -1.48 -37.75 -8.91
CA VAL A 475 -2.04 -38.54 -10.02
C VAL A 475 -3.55 -38.77 -9.86
N ILE A 476 -4.14 -38.23 -8.80
CA ILE A 476 -5.58 -38.19 -8.56
C ILE A 476 -6.06 -36.75 -8.81
N GLY A 477 -7.06 -36.57 -9.67
CA GLY A 477 -7.76 -35.31 -9.89
C GLY A 477 -9.03 -35.24 -9.05
N TYR A 478 -9.38 -34.05 -8.56
CA TYR A 478 -10.65 -33.81 -7.88
C TYR A 478 -11.31 -32.55 -8.41
N VAL A 479 -12.54 -32.68 -8.89
CA VAL A 479 -13.37 -31.59 -9.35
C VAL A 479 -14.47 -31.35 -8.30
N PRO A 480 -14.44 -30.22 -7.58
CA PRO A 480 -15.49 -29.88 -6.62
C PRO A 480 -16.82 -29.55 -7.32
N GLN A 481 -17.88 -29.47 -6.52
CA GLN A 481 -19.22 -29.05 -6.96
C GLN A 481 -19.17 -27.63 -7.55
N ASP A 482 -18.55 -26.68 -6.84
CA ASP A 482 -18.38 -25.30 -7.29
C ASP A 482 -17.27 -25.18 -8.34
N ASP A 483 -17.54 -24.41 -9.40
CA ASP A 483 -16.58 -24.18 -10.48
C ASP A 483 -15.58 -23.06 -10.14
N ILE A 484 -14.56 -23.43 -9.37
CA ILE A 484 -13.50 -22.52 -8.92
C ILE A 484 -12.46 -22.34 -10.04
N VAL A 485 -12.62 -21.29 -10.86
CA VAL A 485 -11.75 -20.94 -12.00
C VAL A 485 -11.40 -19.45 -11.96
N LEU A 486 -10.26 -19.05 -12.55
CA LEU A 486 -9.87 -17.64 -12.58
C LEU A 486 -10.60 -16.88 -13.71
N PRO A 487 -11.40 -15.85 -13.39
CA PRO A 487 -12.27 -15.18 -14.34
C PRO A 487 -11.52 -14.27 -15.31
N GLU A 488 -10.37 -13.70 -14.90
CA GLU A 488 -9.57 -12.80 -15.74
C GLU A 488 -8.75 -13.55 -16.79
N LEU A 489 -8.67 -14.88 -16.71
CA LEU A 489 -7.90 -15.72 -17.62
C LEU A 489 -8.77 -16.33 -18.71
N THR A 490 -8.16 -16.68 -19.85
CA THR A 490 -8.85 -17.43 -20.90
C THR A 490 -9.00 -18.91 -20.52
N VAL A 491 -9.84 -19.64 -21.26
CA VAL A 491 -9.97 -21.10 -21.16
C VAL A 491 -8.59 -21.77 -21.27
N TYR A 492 -7.85 -21.44 -22.33
CA TYR A 492 -6.50 -21.96 -22.54
C TYR A 492 -5.54 -21.61 -21.39
N GLU A 493 -5.54 -20.37 -20.92
CA GLU A 493 -4.61 -19.93 -19.87
C GLU A 493 -4.84 -20.64 -18.54
N ASN A 494 -6.10 -20.87 -18.15
CA ASN A 494 -6.45 -21.63 -16.94
C ASN A 494 -5.92 -23.08 -17.03
N ILE A 495 -6.20 -23.77 -18.13
CA ILE A 495 -5.80 -25.17 -18.34
C ILE A 495 -4.27 -25.29 -18.47
N ALA A 496 -3.65 -24.41 -19.26
CA ALA A 496 -2.21 -24.39 -19.47
C ALA A 496 -1.43 -24.10 -18.18
N HIS A 497 -1.98 -23.27 -17.28
CA HIS A 497 -1.34 -23.00 -16.00
C HIS A 497 -1.29 -24.25 -15.12
N SER A 498 -2.41 -24.99 -15.02
CA SER A 498 -2.47 -26.27 -14.30
C SER A 498 -1.48 -27.28 -14.89
N ALA A 499 -1.45 -27.41 -16.22
CA ALA A 499 -0.52 -28.29 -16.94
C ALA A 499 0.95 -27.98 -16.63
N ARG A 500 1.36 -26.71 -16.77
CA ARG A 500 2.75 -26.26 -16.57
C ARG A 500 3.27 -26.49 -15.15
N ILE A 501 2.37 -26.52 -14.16
CA ILE A 501 2.74 -26.76 -12.76
C ILE A 501 2.75 -28.25 -12.43
N ARG A 502 1.81 -29.05 -12.94
CA ARG A 502 1.57 -30.43 -12.49
C ARG A 502 2.21 -31.51 -13.35
N LEU A 503 2.46 -31.25 -14.64
CA LEU A 503 3.10 -32.20 -15.56
C LEU A 503 4.56 -32.51 -15.19
N PRO A 504 5.14 -33.60 -15.73
CA PRO A 504 6.55 -33.95 -15.50
C PRO A 504 7.53 -32.83 -15.89
N GLN A 505 8.59 -32.68 -15.11
CA GLN A 505 9.59 -31.63 -15.34
C GLN A 505 10.37 -31.80 -16.66
N THR A 506 10.40 -33.02 -17.21
CA THR A 506 11.10 -33.39 -18.45
C THR A 506 10.41 -32.89 -19.72
N TRP A 507 9.15 -32.46 -19.62
CA TRP A 507 8.38 -32.03 -20.78
C TRP A 507 8.82 -30.66 -21.30
N SER A 508 8.96 -30.55 -22.63
CA SER A 508 9.24 -29.27 -23.27
C SER A 508 7.99 -28.37 -23.26
N LYS A 509 8.17 -27.07 -23.53
CA LYS A 509 7.03 -26.15 -23.64
C LYS A 509 6.07 -26.56 -24.76
N VAL A 510 6.62 -27.01 -25.90
CA VAL A 510 5.83 -27.44 -27.07
C VAL A 510 4.99 -28.67 -26.74
N ASP A 511 5.56 -29.64 -26.01
CA ASP A 511 4.83 -30.84 -25.57
C ASP A 511 3.66 -30.49 -24.64
N ILE A 512 3.88 -29.56 -23.71
CA ILE A 512 2.83 -29.09 -22.79
C ILE A 512 1.71 -28.40 -23.57
N GLU A 513 2.05 -27.55 -24.54
CA GLU A 513 1.07 -26.82 -25.33
C GLU A 513 0.25 -27.75 -26.21
N SER A 514 0.88 -28.71 -26.89
CA SER A 514 0.21 -29.75 -27.67
C SER A 514 -0.73 -30.63 -26.81
N HIS A 515 -0.32 -30.99 -25.60
CA HIS A 515 -1.17 -31.71 -24.65
C HIS A 515 -2.37 -30.88 -24.20
N VAL A 516 -2.16 -29.60 -23.87
CA VAL A 516 -3.26 -28.69 -23.48
C VAL A 516 -4.27 -28.53 -24.61
N ASP A 517 -3.81 -28.37 -25.86
CA ASP A 517 -4.71 -28.28 -27.01
C ASP A 517 -5.50 -29.59 -27.19
N SER A 518 -4.85 -30.75 -27.02
CA SER A 518 -5.54 -32.06 -27.04
C SER A 518 -6.60 -32.20 -25.95
N VAL A 519 -6.36 -31.66 -24.74
CA VAL A 519 -7.33 -31.65 -23.63
C VAL A 519 -8.51 -30.72 -23.93
N ILE A 520 -8.25 -29.55 -24.51
CA ILE A 520 -9.29 -28.58 -24.90
C ILE A 520 -10.18 -29.14 -25.99
N ASP A 521 -9.60 -29.82 -26.97
CA ASP A 521 -10.33 -30.49 -28.04
C ASP A 521 -11.18 -31.64 -27.49
N CYS A 522 -10.62 -32.46 -26.59
CA CYS A 522 -11.32 -33.55 -25.92
C CYS A 522 -12.57 -33.09 -25.14
N LEU A 523 -12.52 -31.88 -24.56
CA LEU A 523 -13.64 -31.30 -23.81
C LEU A 523 -14.60 -30.48 -24.67
N GLU A 524 -14.41 -30.45 -25.99
CA GLU A 524 -15.21 -29.65 -26.93
C GLU A 524 -15.17 -28.15 -26.59
N LEU A 525 -13.99 -27.65 -26.17
CA LEU A 525 -13.79 -26.24 -25.79
C LEU A 525 -12.98 -25.44 -26.81
N TYR A 526 -12.64 -26.02 -27.96
CA TYR A 526 -11.75 -25.37 -28.94
C TYR A 526 -12.29 -24.03 -29.47
N HIS A 527 -13.61 -23.94 -29.69
CA HIS A 527 -14.26 -22.72 -30.18
C HIS A 527 -14.21 -21.55 -29.17
N VAL A 528 -14.09 -21.86 -27.87
CA VAL A 528 -13.96 -20.88 -26.77
C VAL A 528 -12.55 -20.83 -26.17
N ARG A 529 -11.57 -21.50 -26.78
CA ARG A 529 -10.19 -21.62 -26.29
C ARG A 529 -9.56 -20.30 -25.84
N ASN A 530 -9.76 -19.25 -26.64
CA ASN A 530 -9.18 -17.93 -26.42
C ASN A 530 -10.14 -16.94 -25.73
N SER A 531 -11.34 -17.39 -25.37
CA SER A 531 -12.34 -16.60 -24.66
C SER A 531 -11.99 -16.49 -23.18
N LEU A 532 -12.24 -15.32 -22.59
CA LEU A 532 -12.22 -15.14 -21.13
C LEU A 532 -13.29 -16.02 -20.49
N VAL A 533 -13.02 -16.52 -19.29
CA VAL A 533 -14.01 -17.31 -18.54
C VAL A 533 -15.10 -16.43 -17.92
N GLY A 534 -14.74 -15.20 -17.50
CA GLY A 534 -15.66 -14.28 -16.84
C GLY A 534 -15.97 -14.68 -15.40
N SER A 535 -16.62 -13.79 -14.64
CA SER A 535 -17.05 -14.06 -13.27
C SER A 535 -18.45 -14.72 -13.26
N VAL A 536 -18.97 -15.12 -12.11
CA VAL A 536 -20.37 -15.60 -12.02
C VAL A 536 -21.36 -14.46 -12.29
N ALA A 537 -21.07 -13.26 -11.81
CA ALA A 537 -21.89 -12.06 -12.03
C ALA A 537 -21.82 -11.56 -13.49
N GLN A 538 -20.66 -11.73 -14.14
CA GLN A 538 -20.45 -11.33 -15.53
C GLN A 538 -19.91 -12.52 -16.34
N PRO A 539 -20.78 -13.48 -16.69
CA PRO A 539 -20.37 -14.66 -17.44
C PRO A 539 -20.04 -14.30 -18.90
N VAL A 540 -18.93 -14.83 -19.40
CA VAL A 540 -18.51 -14.72 -20.81
C VAL A 540 -18.72 -16.04 -21.57
N ILE A 541 -18.55 -17.16 -20.87
CA ILE A 541 -18.84 -18.52 -21.37
C ILE A 541 -20.05 -19.12 -20.63
N SER A 542 -20.68 -20.14 -21.22
CA SER A 542 -21.84 -20.79 -20.58
C SER A 542 -21.44 -21.59 -19.33
N GLY A 543 -22.41 -21.88 -18.46
CA GLY A 543 -22.20 -22.70 -17.25
C GLY A 543 -21.60 -24.08 -17.57
N GLY A 544 -22.13 -24.77 -18.58
CA GLY A 544 -21.57 -26.05 -19.06
C GLY A 544 -20.14 -25.96 -19.58
N GLN A 545 -19.81 -24.88 -20.31
CA GLN A 545 -18.43 -24.64 -20.74
C GLN A 545 -17.51 -24.38 -19.54
N ARG A 546 -17.96 -23.60 -18.56
CA ARG A 546 -17.21 -23.36 -17.31
C ARG A 546 -16.96 -24.67 -16.54
N LYS A 547 -17.96 -25.54 -16.44
CA LYS A 547 -17.82 -26.86 -15.79
C LYS A 547 -16.76 -27.70 -16.49
N ARG A 548 -16.77 -27.72 -17.83
CA ARG A 548 -15.75 -28.40 -18.65
C ARG A 548 -14.36 -27.80 -18.44
N VAL A 549 -14.21 -26.48 -18.30
CA VAL A 549 -12.91 -25.85 -17.96
C VAL A 549 -12.42 -26.35 -16.60
N SER A 550 -13.30 -26.42 -15.59
CA SER A 550 -12.96 -26.93 -14.26
C SER A 550 -12.46 -28.38 -14.32
N ILE A 551 -13.07 -29.22 -15.15
CA ILE A 551 -12.65 -30.61 -15.42
C ILE A 551 -11.33 -30.64 -16.20
N GLY A 552 -11.17 -29.78 -17.22
CA GLY A 552 -9.97 -29.66 -18.04
C GLY A 552 -8.74 -29.25 -17.25
N MET A 553 -8.90 -28.40 -16.24
CA MET A 553 -7.81 -28.08 -15.32
C MET A 553 -7.29 -29.30 -14.55
N GLU A 554 -8.16 -30.27 -14.21
CA GLU A 554 -7.73 -31.52 -13.59
C GLU A 554 -7.18 -32.52 -14.61
N LEU A 555 -7.81 -32.65 -15.79
CA LEU A 555 -7.35 -33.55 -16.86
C LEU A 555 -5.98 -33.14 -17.43
N ALA A 556 -5.68 -31.84 -17.48
CA ALA A 556 -4.39 -31.33 -17.96
C ALA A 556 -3.19 -31.68 -17.07
N ALA A 557 -3.43 -32.19 -15.86
CA ALA A 557 -2.40 -32.77 -15.01
C ALA A 557 -2.10 -34.25 -15.36
N ALA A 558 -2.75 -34.79 -16.39
CA ALA A 558 -2.74 -36.19 -16.77
C ALA A 558 -2.99 -37.13 -15.58
N PRO A 559 -4.17 -37.05 -14.91
CA PRO A 559 -4.51 -37.91 -13.79
C PRO A 559 -4.75 -39.36 -14.25
N MET A 560 -4.53 -40.31 -13.34
CA MET A 560 -4.87 -41.73 -13.54
C MET A 560 -6.23 -42.09 -12.94
N ALA A 561 -6.73 -41.28 -12.00
CA ALA A 561 -8.11 -41.32 -11.53
C ALA A 561 -8.63 -39.90 -11.33
N ILE A 562 -9.91 -39.67 -11.64
CA ILE A 562 -10.58 -38.38 -11.45
C ILE A 562 -11.88 -38.58 -10.68
N PHE A 563 -12.03 -37.79 -9.63
CA PHE A 563 -13.24 -37.74 -8.79
C PHE A 563 -13.99 -36.45 -9.10
N LEU A 564 -15.28 -36.55 -9.37
CA LEU A 564 -16.14 -35.40 -9.66
C LEU A 564 -17.33 -35.37 -8.69
N ASP A 565 -17.49 -34.25 -7.99
CA ASP A 565 -18.60 -34.03 -7.08
C ASP A 565 -19.72 -33.29 -7.82
N GLU A 566 -20.85 -33.96 -8.02
CA GLU A 566 -22.05 -33.45 -8.71
C GLU A 566 -21.76 -32.72 -10.05
N PRO A 567 -21.11 -33.39 -11.04
CA PRO A 567 -20.71 -32.75 -12.28
C PRO A 567 -21.88 -32.25 -13.16
N THR A 568 -23.10 -32.74 -12.90
CA THR A 568 -24.33 -32.40 -13.64
C THR A 568 -25.15 -31.29 -12.97
N SER A 569 -24.75 -30.83 -11.79
CA SER A 569 -25.46 -29.78 -11.06
C SER A 569 -25.34 -28.42 -11.77
N GLY A 570 -26.45 -27.69 -11.86
CA GLY A 570 -26.50 -26.38 -12.53
C GLY A 570 -26.39 -26.42 -14.06
N LEU A 571 -26.49 -27.59 -14.68
CA LEU A 571 -26.49 -27.77 -16.13
C LEU A 571 -27.88 -28.10 -16.67
N ASP A 572 -28.16 -27.66 -17.90
CA ASP A 572 -29.30 -28.13 -18.66
C ASP A 572 -29.09 -29.59 -19.12
N ALA A 573 -30.20 -30.25 -19.45
CA ALA A 573 -30.24 -31.68 -19.72
C ALA A 573 -29.26 -32.14 -20.80
N THR A 574 -29.19 -31.39 -21.89
CA THR A 574 -28.38 -31.72 -23.06
C THR A 574 -26.90 -31.55 -22.75
N ALA A 575 -26.52 -30.46 -22.07
CA ALA A 575 -25.14 -30.24 -21.64
C ALA A 575 -24.69 -31.27 -20.60
N ALA A 576 -25.55 -31.66 -19.66
CA ALA A 576 -25.29 -32.71 -18.68
C ALA A 576 -25.05 -34.06 -19.37
N SER A 577 -25.93 -34.47 -20.28
CA SER A 577 -25.80 -35.73 -21.05
C SER A 577 -24.51 -35.75 -21.89
N SER A 578 -24.23 -34.65 -22.62
CA SER A 578 -22.99 -34.51 -23.40
C SER A 578 -21.73 -34.55 -22.52
N LEU A 579 -21.75 -33.92 -21.34
CA LEU A 579 -20.63 -33.98 -20.40
C LEU A 579 -20.40 -35.41 -19.89
N MET A 580 -21.46 -36.13 -19.54
CA MET A 580 -21.36 -37.50 -19.06
C MET A 580 -20.86 -38.47 -20.13
N ARG A 581 -21.27 -38.29 -21.40
CA ARG A 581 -20.70 -39.01 -22.55
C ARG A 581 -19.20 -38.75 -22.71
N THR A 582 -18.77 -37.50 -22.55
CA THR A 582 -17.34 -37.14 -22.57
C THR A 582 -16.57 -37.85 -21.46
N LEU A 583 -17.10 -37.85 -20.23
CA LEU A 583 -16.50 -38.55 -19.08
C LEU A 583 -16.46 -40.07 -19.28
N LYS A 584 -17.51 -40.67 -19.85
CA LYS A 584 -17.56 -42.09 -20.20
C LYS A 584 -16.43 -42.47 -21.17
N ALA A 585 -16.25 -41.66 -22.20
CA ALA A 585 -15.21 -41.89 -23.17
C ALA A 585 -13.80 -41.69 -22.55
N VAL A 586 -13.63 -40.71 -21.64
CA VAL A 586 -12.38 -40.54 -20.86
C VAL A 586 -12.10 -41.79 -20.02
N ALA A 587 -13.14 -42.41 -19.45
CA ALA A 587 -13.04 -43.68 -18.74
C ALA A 587 -12.56 -44.82 -19.65
N ARG A 588 -13.14 -44.97 -20.85
CA ARG A 588 -12.75 -45.99 -21.83
C ARG A 588 -11.29 -45.89 -22.31
N LEU A 589 -10.67 -44.72 -22.18
CA LEU A 589 -9.24 -44.53 -22.42
C LEU A 589 -8.34 -45.07 -21.29
N GLY A 590 -8.93 -45.66 -20.26
CA GLY A 590 -8.25 -46.29 -19.13
C GLY A 590 -8.12 -45.40 -17.89
N ILE A 591 -8.71 -44.20 -17.86
CA ILE A 591 -8.73 -43.36 -16.66
C ILE A 591 -9.89 -43.82 -15.76
N THR A 592 -9.66 -43.94 -14.45
CA THR A 592 -10.75 -44.29 -13.52
C THR A 592 -11.58 -43.04 -13.22
N VAL A 593 -12.87 -43.05 -13.56
CA VAL A 593 -13.76 -41.88 -13.39
C VAL A 593 -14.81 -42.20 -12.34
N ILE A 594 -14.84 -41.42 -11.26
CA ILE A 594 -15.75 -41.61 -10.14
C ILE A 594 -16.59 -40.35 -9.96
N VAL A 595 -17.91 -40.48 -10.08
CA VAL A 595 -18.84 -39.35 -10.01
C VAL A 595 -19.80 -39.49 -8.85
N ILE A 596 -20.02 -38.42 -8.09
CA ILE A 596 -21.10 -38.34 -7.09
C ILE A 596 -22.31 -37.71 -7.77
N ILE A 597 -23.44 -38.42 -7.82
CA ILE A 597 -24.66 -37.93 -8.47
C ILE A 597 -25.87 -38.23 -7.56
N HIS A 598 -26.82 -37.29 -7.48
CA HIS A 598 -27.97 -37.41 -6.58
C HIS A 598 -29.21 -37.97 -7.28
N GLN A 599 -29.52 -37.55 -8.51
CA GLN A 599 -30.66 -38.01 -9.32
C GLN A 599 -30.31 -37.89 -10.82
N PRO A 600 -29.78 -38.95 -11.47
CA PRO A 600 -29.48 -38.92 -12.89
C PRO A 600 -30.75 -39.13 -13.74
N ARG A 601 -30.78 -38.49 -14.91
CA ARG A 601 -31.75 -38.85 -15.97
C ARG A 601 -31.45 -40.24 -16.52
N THR A 602 -32.43 -40.88 -17.14
CA THR A 602 -32.31 -42.21 -17.77
C THR A 602 -31.08 -42.33 -18.67
N GLU A 603 -30.89 -41.39 -19.61
CA GLU A 603 -29.72 -41.38 -20.52
C GLU A 603 -28.38 -41.35 -19.76
N ILE A 604 -28.31 -40.67 -18.62
CA ILE A 604 -27.08 -40.57 -17.83
C ILE A 604 -26.90 -41.85 -17.00
N PHE A 605 -27.99 -42.38 -16.47
CA PHE A 605 -27.99 -43.61 -15.67
C PHE A 605 -27.47 -44.81 -16.48
N GLU A 606 -27.93 -44.97 -17.71
CA GLU A 606 -27.52 -46.04 -18.62
C GLU A 606 -26.04 -45.93 -19.06
N ASN A 607 -25.43 -44.75 -18.92
CA ASN A 607 -24.02 -44.55 -19.29
C ASN A 607 -23.04 -45.06 -18.21
N PHE A 608 -23.48 -45.33 -16.98
CA PHE A 608 -22.58 -45.82 -15.92
C PHE A 608 -22.14 -47.26 -16.16
N ASP A 609 -20.87 -47.58 -15.91
CA ASP A 609 -20.40 -48.97 -15.89
C ASP A 609 -20.81 -49.65 -14.58
N ASN A 610 -20.52 -48.97 -13.47
CA ASN A 610 -20.70 -49.50 -12.13
C ASN A 610 -21.44 -48.50 -11.23
N LEU A 611 -22.22 -49.01 -10.29
CA LEU A 611 -22.94 -48.25 -9.29
C LEU A 611 -22.45 -48.60 -7.88
N ILE A 612 -22.33 -47.58 -7.03
CA ILE A 612 -22.11 -47.71 -5.59
C ILE A 612 -23.25 -46.95 -4.90
N LEU A 613 -24.17 -47.70 -4.30
CA LEU A 613 -25.31 -47.14 -3.59
C LEU A 613 -25.01 -47.11 -2.09
N LEU A 614 -25.02 -45.92 -1.51
CA LEU A 614 -24.75 -45.69 -0.09
C LEU A 614 -26.03 -45.32 0.66
N GLY A 615 -26.25 -45.99 1.80
CA GLY A 615 -27.30 -45.68 2.77
C GLY A 615 -26.73 -45.67 4.18
N ASN A 616 -26.97 -44.60 4.95
CA ASN A 616 -26.50 -44.46 6.33
C ASN A 616 -25.00 -44.78 6.55
N GLY A 617 -24.15 -44.49 5.56
CA GLY A 617 -22.72 -44.76 5.65
C GLY A 617 -22.28 -46.20 5.36
N GLN A 618 -23.19 -47.04 4.86
CA GLN A 618 -22.97 -48.44 4.50
C GLN A 618 -23.39 -48.66 3.03
N ILE A 619 -22.90 -49.73 2.40
CA ILE A 619 -23.24 -50.04 1.00
C ILE A 619 -24.55 -50.85 0.95
N ILE A 620 -25.47 -50.41 0.09
CA ILE A 620 -26.71 -51.11 -0.26
C ILE A 620 -26.53 -51.96 -1.53
N TYR A 621 -25.70 -51.50 -2.45
CA TYR A 621 -25.39 -52.20 -3.69
C TYR A 621 -24.06 -51.71 -4.24
N GLU A 622 -23.25 -52.62 -4.79
CA GLU A 622 -22.03 -52.33 -5.52
C GLU A 622 -21.90 -53.33 -6.67
N GLY A 623 -21.91 -52.84 -7.90
CA GLY A 623 -21.79 -53.72 -9.06
C GLY A 623 -22.11 -53.04 -10.38
N PRO A 624 -22.20 -53.81 -11.48
CA PRO A 624 -22.55 -53.30 -12.79
C PRO A 624 -23.92 -52.63 -12.81
N GLN A 625 -24.05 -51.51 -13.52
CA GLN A 625 -25.34 -50.81 -13.64
C GLN A 625 -26.45 -51.73 -14.18
N ALA A 626 -26.14 -52.60 -15.15
CA ALA A 626 -27.11 -53.52 -15.74
C ALA A 626 -27.71 -54.52 -14.73
N GLY A 627 -26.96 -54.92 -13.70
CA GLY A 627 -27.41 -55.90 -12.71
C GLY A 627 -28.16 -55.29 -11.52
N VAL A 628 -28.39 -53.98 -11.50
CA VAL A 628 -29.05 -53.31 -10.36
C VAL A 628 -30.54 -53.62 -10.32
N GLN A 629 -31.18 -53.74 -11.49
CA GLN A 629 -32.60 -54.05 -11.61
C GLN A 629 -32.88 -55.46 -11.11
N ASP A 630 -32.16 -56.46 -11.64
CA ASP A 630 -32.27 -57.86 -11.22
C ASP A 630 -32.09 -58.04 -9.70
N TYR A 631 -31.16 -57.29 -9.10
CA TYR A 631 -30.92 -57.33 -7.66
C TYR A 631 -32.12 -56.82 -6.86
N PHE A 632 -32.68 -55.66 -7.21
CA PHE A 632 -33.83 -55.10 -6.49
C PHE A 632 -35.13 -55.85 -6.78
N GLU A 633 -35.32 -56.38 -7.99
CA GLU A 633 -36.43 -57.28 -8.32
C GLU A 633 -36.36 -58.58 -7.52
N GLY A 634 -35.15 -59.14 -7.34
CA GLY A 634 -34.92 -60.28 -6.44
C GLY A 634 -35.27 -60.01 -4.97
N LEU A 635 -35.28 -58.74 -4.55
CA LEU A 635 -35.73 -58.30 -3.23
C LEU A 635 -37.24 -57.96 -3.17
N GLY A 636 -37.96 -58.11 -4.29
CA GLY A 636 -39.40 -57.86 -4.40
C GLY A 636 -39.79 -56.41 -4.72
N PHE A 637 -38.88 -55.60 -5.26
CA PHE A 637 -39.21 -54.26 -5.80
C PHE A 637 -39.56 -54.36 -7.29
N GLY A 638 -40.66 -53.76 -7.72
CA GLY A 638 -41.03 -53.67 -9.13
C GLY A 638 -40.48 -52.40 -9.79
N PHE A 639 -39.98 -52.52 -11.02
CA PHE A 639 -39.57 -51.39 -11.86
C PHE A 639 -40.65 -51.16 -12.93
N PRO A 640 -41.41 -50.05 -12.87
CA PRO A 640 -42.40 -49.74 -13.90
C PRO A 640 -41.76 -49.49 -15.28
N GLU A 641 -42.35 -50.01 -16.37
CA GLU A 641 -41.80 -49.96 -17.74
C GLU A 641 -41.50 -48.55 -18.28
N HIS A 642 -42.17 -47.52 -17.76
CA HIS A 642 -41.99 -46.12 -18.20
C HIS A 642 -41.44 -45.21 -17.08
N SER A 643 -40.71 -45.80 -16.13
CA SER A 643 -40.06 -45.05 -15.06
C SER A 643 -38.57 -44.87 -15.32
N ASN A 644 -38.00 -43.77 -14.81
CA ASN A 644 -36.55 -43.61 -14.78
C ASN A 644 -35.97 -44.54 -13.71
N HIS A 645 -35.25 -45.58 -14.12
CA HIS A 645 -34.63 -46.54 -13.20
C HIS A 645 -33.71 -45.86 -12.18
N GLY A 646 -33.06 -44.75 -12.54
CA GLY A 646 -32.26 -43.95 -11.62
C GLY A 646 -33.07 -43.33 -10.48
N ASP A 647 -34.29 -42.88 -10.76
CA ASP A 647 -35.20 -42.31 -9.76
C ASP A 647 -35.75 -43.42 -8.85
N VAL A 648 -36.19 -44.55 -9.43
CA VAL A 648 -36.65 -45.73 -8.67
C VAL A 648 -35.57 -46.20 -7.69
N VAL A 649 -34.34 -46.37 -8.15
CA VAL A 649 -33.20 -46.75 -7.30
C VAL A 649 -32.97 -45.71 -6.19
N THR A 650 -33.07 -44.41 -6.53
CA THR A 650 -32.90 -43.32 -5.56
C THR A 650 -33.99 -43.33 -4.49
N ASP A 651 -35.24 -43.61 -4.86
CA ASP A 651 -36.37 -43.69 -3.94
C ASP A 651 -36.26 -44.89 -3.01
N ILE A 652 -35.82 -46.04 -3.53
CA ILE A 652 -35.55 -47.23 -2.71
C ILE A 652 -34.46 -46.93 -1.67
N ILE A 653 -33.31 -46.39 -2.07
CA ILE A 653 -32.18 -46.15 -1.14
C ILE A 653 -32.41 -44.97 -0.18
N THR A 654 -33.32 -44.04 -0.51
CA THR A 654 -33.71 -42.95 0.38
C THR A 654 -34.78 -43.37 1.39
N GLY A 655 -35.46 -44.49 1.16
CA GLY A 655 -36.48 -45.06 2.05
C GLY A 655 -37.92 -44.83 1.59
N ASN A 656 -38.12 -44.28 0.40
CA ASN A 656 -39.41 -44.02 -0.23
C ASN A 656 -39.86 -45.16 -1.17
N GLY A 657 -39.20 -46.32 -1.13
CA GLY A 657 -39.45 -47.44 -2.05
C GLY A 657 -40.78 -48.18 -1.90
N ARG A 658 -41.74 -47.66 -1.12
CA ARG A 658 -43.03 -48.32 -0.84
C ARG A 658 -43.97 -48.34 -2.05
N GLU A 659 -43.81 -47.38 -2.94
CA GLU A 659 -44.52 -47.36 -4.23
C GLU A 659 -44.11 -48.52 -5.14
N TYR A 660 -42.89 -49.03 -4.97
CA TYR A 660 -42.32 -50.11 -5.77
C TYR A 660 -42.41 -51.48 -5.08
N LYS A 661 -42.76 -51.54 -3.80
CA LYS A 661 -42.91 -52.78 -3.03
C LYS A 661 -44.11 -52.70 -2.09
N GLN A 662 -45.21 -53.33 -2.49
CA GLN A 662 -46.49 -53.24 -1.77
C GLN A 662 -46.49 -53.99 -0.42
N MET A 663 -45.72 -55.10 -0.29
CA MET A 663 -45.64 -55.92 0.93
C MET A 663 -44.19 -56.25 1.29
N GLY A 664 -43.89 -56.29 2.61
CA GLY A 664 -42.58 -56.66 3.16
C GLY A 664 -41.78 -55.50 3.78
N GLU A 665 -40.63 -55.80 4.37
CA GLU A 665 -39.76 -54.78 4.98
C GLU A 665 -38.95 -54.00 3.93
N ILE A 666 -38.97 -52.67 4.05
CA ILE A 666 -38.29 -51.70 3.16
C ILE A 666 -37.26 -50.87 3.95
N SER A 667 -36.91 -51.33 5.16
CA SER A 667 -35.97 -50.58 6.01
C SER A 667 -34.59 -50.49 5.34
N LYS A 668 -33.89 -49.36 5.52
CA LYS A 668 -32.51 -49.25 5.03
C LYS A 668 -31.60 -50.32 5.62
N HIS A 669 -31.84 -50.72 6.87
CA HIS A 669 -31.07 -51.74 7.55
C HIS A 669 -31.22 -53.11 6.88
N SER A 670 -32.43 -53.49 6.46
CA SER A 670 -32.67 -54.75 5.75
C SER A 670 -32.03 -54.77 4.36
N LEU A 671 -32.05 -53.63 3.64
CA LEU A 671 -31.34 -53.51 2.36
C LEU A 671 -29.82 -53.70 2.53
N ILE A 672 -29.24 -53.13 3.59
CA ILE A 672 -27.81 -53.23 3.87
C ILE A 672 -27.43 -54.66 4.29
N SER A 673 -28.22 -55.30 5.16
CA SER A 673 -27.95 -56.69 5.58
C SER A 673 -28.03 -57.65 4.38
N ASN A 674 -29.06 -57.52 3.55
CA ASN A 674 -29.23 -58.35 2.36
C ASN A 674 -28.04 -58.22 1.39
N TRP A 675 -27.53 -57.00 1.19
CA TRP A 675 -26.32 -56.81 0.38
C TRP A 675 -25.10 -57.45 1.02
N SER A 676 -24.94 -57.33 2.33
CA SER A 676 -23.81 -57.92 3.04
C SER A 676 -23.79 -59.45 2.92
N ASP A 677 -24.96 -60.10 2.93
CA ASP A 677 -25.11 -61.53 2.73
C ASP A 677 -24.89 -61.93 1.27
N HIS A 678 -25.50 -61.20 0.33
CA HIS A 678 -25.33 -61.41 -1.11
C HIS A 678 -23.85 -61.30 -1.53
N ARG A 679 -23.14 -60.32 -0.96
CA ARG A 679 -21.71 -60.13 -1.19
C ARG A 679 -20.86 -61.28 -0.64
N GLN A 680 -21.18 -61.80 0.55
CA GLN A 680 -20.48 -62.96 1.11
C GLN A 680 -20.64 -64.19 0.21
N ALA A 681 -21.82 -64.38 -0.39
CA ALA A 681 -22.06 -65.43 -1.37
C ALA A 681 -21.22 -65.23 -2.67
N LEU A 682 -21.09 -64.00 -3.15
CA LEU A 682 -20.23 -63.68 -4.32
C LEU A 682 -18.74 -63.89 -4.04
N THR A 683 -18.26 -63.49 -2.86
CA THR A 683 -16.83 -63.63 -2.48
C THR A 683 -16.39 -65.09 -2.29
N HIS A 684 -17.31 -66.01 -2.02
CA HIS A 684 -17.02 -67.45 -1.98
C HIS A 684 -16.79 -68.07 -3.37
N LYS A 685 -17.25 -67.44 -4.46
CA LYS A 685 -17.11 -67.94 -5.84
C LYS A 685 -15.84 -67.47 -6.57
N GLU A 686 -15.24 -66.34 -6.19
CA GLU A 686 -14.13 -65.73 -6.93
C GLU A 686 -12.88 -65.52 -6.05
N ARG A 687 -12.02 -66.54 -5.98
CA ARG A 687 -10.61 -66.39 -5.53
C ARG A 687 -9.68 -66.42 -6.74
N HIS A 688 -9.63 -65.35 -7.52
CA HIS A 688 -8.52 -65.14 -8.45
C HIS A 688 -7.59 -64.03 -7.94
N ALA A 689 -6.38 -64.46 -7.59
CA ALA A 689 -5.27 -63.60 -7.22
C ALA A 689 -4.92 -62.67 -8.39
N SER A 690 -5.19 -61.37 -8.25
CA SER A 690 -4.76 -60.38 -9.23
C SER A 690 -3.26 -60.11 -9.06
N SER A 691 -2.53 -60.32 -10.16
CA SER A 691 -1.08 -60.24 -10.27
C SER A 691 -0.52 -58.92 -9.71
N ILE A 692 0.52 -59.03 -8.89
CA ILE A 692 1.31 -57.91 -8.36
C ILE A 692 2.05 -57.25 -9.54
N MET A 693 1.53 -56.13 -10.05
CA MET A 693 2.25 -55.31 -11.03
C MET A 693 3.44 -54.58 -10.39
N SER A 694 4.50 -54.38 -11.19
CA SER A 694 5.80 -53.83 -10.81
C SER A 694 5.71 -52.46 -10.11
N LYS A 695 6.01 -52.47 -8.81
CA LYS A 695 5.93 -51.35 -7.86
C LYS A 695 7.02 -50.28 -8.02
N ASN A 696 7.93 -50.34 -8.99
CA ASN A 696 9.07 -49.40 -9.02
C ASN A 696 8.91 -48.28 -10.07
N GLY A 697 8.30 -48.57 -11.22
CA GLY A 697 8.16 -47.60 -12.32
C GLY A 697 7.17 -46.46 -12.03
N MET A 698 5.98 -46.78 -11.53
CA MET A 698 4.92 -45.79 -11.23
C MET A 698 5.35 -44.78 -10.16
N TYR A 699 6.09 -45.21 -9.13
CA TYR A 699 6.57 -44.32 -8.08
C TYR A 699 7.67 -43.38 -8.55
N ALA A 700 8.56 -43.86 -9.42
CA ALA A 700 9.56 -43.02 -10.06
C ALA A 700 8.89 -41.93 -10.93
N ALA A 701 7.84 -42.28 -11.68
CA ALA A 701 7.04 -41.34 -12.47
C ALA A 701 6.35 -40.28 -11.60
N ILE A 702 5.71 -40.67 -10.48
CA ILE A 702 5.07 -39.75 -9.53
C ILE A 702 6.09 -38.78 -8.91
N LYS A 703 7.31 -39.23 -8.62
CA LYS A 703 8.37 -38.39 -8.03
C LYS A 703 8.84 -37.30 -9.00
N ARG A 704 8.88 -37.59 -10.31
CA ARG A 704 9.28 -36.66 -11.39
C ARG A 704 8.19 -35.65 -11.78
N ARG A 705 6.96 -35.81 -11.29
CA ARG A 705 5.85 -34.88 -11.53
C ARG A 705 5.92 -33.61 -10.68
N GLY A 706 5.54 -32.49 -11.30
CA GLY A 706 5.40 -31.19 -10.67
C GLY A 706 6.62 -30.31 -10.85
N ALA A 707 6.41 -29.03 -11.19
CA ALA A 707 7.47 -28.05 -11.36
C ALA A 707 8.20 -27.77 -10.03
N PRO A 708 9.51 -27.43 -10.06
CA PRO A 708 10.23 -27.00 -8.86
C PRO A 708 9.70 -25.67 -8.34
N VAL A 709 9.94 -25.39 -7.05
CA VAL A 709 9.34 -24.24 -6.34
C VAL A 709 9.61 -22.90 -7.04
N TYR A 710 10.85 -22.64 -7.49
CA TYR A 710 11.19 -21.40 -8.19
C TYR A 710 10.40 -21.23 -9.50
N LYS A 711 10.20 -22.32 -10.26
CA LYS A 711 9.42 -22.32 -11.51
C LYS A 711 7.94 -22.13 -11.22
N GLN A 712 7.42 -22.72 -10.12
CA GLN A 712 6.06 -22.43 -9.65
C GLN A 712 5.90 -20.96 -9.29
N THR A 713 6.83 -20.37 -8.52
CA THR A 713 6.79 -18.94 -8.15
C THR A 713 6.79 -18.06 -9.40
N TRP A 714 7.65 -18.33 -10.38
CA TRP A 714 7.69 -17.58 -11.64
C TRP A 714 6.39 -17.71 -12.46
N LEU A 715 5.84 -18.92 -12.58
CA LEU A 715 4.58 -19.15 -13.30
C LEU A 715 3.40 -18.46 -12.60
N CYS A 716 3.34 -18.52 -11.26
CA CYS A 716 2.34 -17.81 -10.48
C CYS A 716 2.53 -16.29 -10.58
N LEU A 717 3.76 -15.78 -10.63
CA LEU A 717 4.04 -14.36 -10.78
C LEU A 717 3.61 -13.86 -12.17
N ARG A 718 3.96 -14.59 -13.23
CA ARG A 718 3.51 -14.28 -14.60
C ARG A 718 1.98 -14.25 -14.69
N ARG A 719 1.32 -15.22 -14.06
CA ARG A 719 -0.15 -15.26 -13.97
C ARG A 719 -0.69 -14.05 -13.22
N ALA A 720 -0.16 -13.76 -12.03
CA ALA A 720 -0.61 -12.65 -11.19
C ALA A 720 -0.43 -11.29 -11.89
N MET A 721 0.71 -11.08 -12.56
CA MET A 721 0.96 -9.87 -13.36
C MET A 721 -0.01 -9.75 -14.53
N LEU A 722 -0.37 -10.87 -15.19
CA LEU A 722 -1.38 -10.86 -16.26
C LEU A 722 -2.77 -10.49 -15.72
N GLN A 723 -3.13 -10.96 -14.53
CA GLN A 723 -4.40 -10.58 -13.88
C GLN A 723 -4.42 -9.09 -13.55
N GLN A 724 -3.34 -8.56 -12.96
CA GLN A 724 -3.20 -7.11 -12.70
C GLN A 724 -3.30 -6.30 -13.98
N TYR A 725 -2.65 -6.76 -15.06
CA TYR A 725 -2.71 -6.10 -16.37
C TYR A 725 -4.10 -6.14 -17.00
N ARG A 726 -4.92 -7.17 -16.75
CA ARG A 726 -6.29 -7.26 -17.27
C ARG A 726 -7.27 -6.46 -16.40
N ALA A 727 -6.98 -6.29 -15.11
CA ALA A 727 -7.72 -5.44 -14.17
C ALA A 727 -7.40 -3.94 -14.34
N LYS A 728 -7.39 -3.43 -15.59
CA LYS A 728 -6.98 -2.05 -15.93
C LYS A 728 -7.86 -0.99 -15.27
N ALA A 729 -9.17 -1.22 -15.23
CA ALA A 729 -10.12 -0.27 -14.63
C ALA A 729 -9.85 -0.08 -13.13
N ALA A 730 -9.64 -1.18 -12.39
CA ALA A 730 -9.30 -1.12 -10.97
C ALA A 730 -7.95 -0.43 -10.73
N PHE A 731 -6.95 -0.71 -11.57
CA PHE A 731 -5.65 -0.04 -11.49
C PHE A 731 -5.77 1.48 -11.66
N TRP A 732 -6.45 1.95 -12.71
CA TRP A 732 -6.60 3.40 -12.95
C TRP A 732 -7.47 4.10 -11.90
N ALA A 733 -8.54 3.45 -11.43
CA ALA A 733 -9.37 3.99 -10.36
C ALA A 733 -8.55 4.20 -9.07
N GLU A 734 -7.65 3.28 -8.76
CA GLU A 734 -6.74 3.39 -7.60
C GLU A 734 -5.73 4.53 -7.77
N MET A 735 -5.15 4.70 -8.96
CA MET A 735 -4.23 5.82 -9.23
C MET A 735 -4.94 7.18 -9.13
N GLY A 736 -6.17 7.25 -9.68
CA GLY A 736 -7.01 8.45 -9.57
C GLY A 736 -7.38 8.77 -8.12
N LEU A 737 -7.71 7.75 -7.31
CA LEU A 737 -8.00 7.94 -5.90
C LEU A 737 -6.75 8.37 -5.10
N ALA A 738 -5.59 7.80 -5.40
CA ALA A 738 -4.31 8.18 -4.78
C ALA A 738 -3.92 9.63 -5.13
N ALA A 739 -4.05 10.02 -6.39
CA ALA A 739 -3.83 11.38 -6.86
C ALA A 739 -4.79 12.38 -6.21
N LEU A 740 -6.09 12.05 -6.16
CA LEU A 740 -7.10 12.88 -5.51
C LEU A 740 -6.83 13.05 -4.02
N ALA A 741 -6.46 11.98 -3.32
CA ALA A 741 -6.12 12.04 -1.90
C ALA A 741 -4.88 12.93 -1.65
N GLY A 742 -3.82 12.78 -2.45
CA GLY A 742 -2.63 13.62 -2.38
C GLY A 742 -2.93 15.09 -2.69
N PHE A 743 -3.77 15.34 -3.71
CA PHE A 743 -4.19 16.69 -4.10
C PHE A 743 -5.05 17.38 -3.04
N LEU A 744 -6.05 16.69 -2.47
CA LEU A 744 -6.92 17.25 -1.43
C LEU A 744 -6.15 17.55 -0.15
N LEU A 745 -5.27 16.64 0.27
CA LEU A 745 -4.38 16.89 1.41
C LEU A 745 -3.41 18.04 1.09
N GLY A 746 -2.92 18.09 -0.15
CA GLY A 746 -2.14 19.20 -0.68
C GLY A 746 -2.82 20.56 -0.53
N LEU A 747 -4.09 20.65 -0.94
CA LEU A 747 -4.89 21.87 -0.83
C LEU A 747 -5.15 22.27 0.62
N ALA A 748 -5.39 21.30 1.50
CA ALA A 748 -5.64 21.57 2.92
C ALA A 748 -4.44 22.25 3.59
N GLU A 749 -3.22 21.81 3.26
CA GLU A 749 -1.98 22.26 3.89
C GLU A 749 -1.27 23.40 3.12
N ASN A 750 -1.77 23.77 1.93
CA ASN A 750 -1.21 24.86 1.12
C ASN A 750 -1.20 26.22 1.86
N SER A 751 -2.12 26.42 2.81
CA SER A 751 -2.19 27.65 3.62
C SER A 751 -0.91 27.92 4.44
N LYS A 752 -0.16 26.87 4.79
CA LYS A 752 1.07 26.94 5.59
C LYS A 752 2.34 27.27 4.78
N LYS A 753 2.24 27.33 3.43
CA LYS A 753 3.37 27.66 2.51
C LYS A 753 4.67 26.87 2.81
N GLY A 754 4.55 25.60 3.16
CA GLY A 754 5.68 24.71 3.44
C GLY A 754 6.29 24.79 4.84
N ILE A 755 5.95 25.81 5.65
CA ILE A 755 6.48 25.98 7.01
C ILE A 755 5.46 25.40 8.00
N LEU A 756 5.71 24.15 8.40
CA LEU A 756 4.83 23.35 9.26
C LEU A 756 5.28 23.32 10.73
N PHE A 757 6.29 24.11 11.08
CA PHE A 757 6.89 24.15 12.41
C PHE A 757 7.30 25.58 12.77
N THR A 758 6.89 26.03 13.95
CA THR A 758 7.39 27.24 14.61
C THR A 758 7.75 26.90 16.05
N GLY A 759 8.98 27.23 16.45
CA GLY A 759 9.48 26.97 17.79
C GLY A 759 9.76 28.24 18.58
N THR A 760 10.36 28.10 19.75
CA THR A 760 10.97 29.21 20.48
C THR A 760 12.32 29.52 19.87
N PHE A 761 12.66 30.80 19.69
CA PHE A 761 13.99 31.21 19.26
C PHE A 761 15.05 30.79 20.29
N LYS A 762 16.29 30.63 19.82
CA LYS A 762 17.43 30.38 20.71
C LYS A 762 17.71 31.61 21.58
N ALA A 763 18.28 31.37 22.77
CA ALA A 763 18.83 32.43 23.59
C ALA A 763 19.92 33.19 22.81
N PRO A 764 20.04 34.52 22.93
CA PRO A 764 19.31 35.42 23.84
C PRO A 764 17.90 35.85 23.37
N TYR A 765 17.51 35.58 22.13
CA TYR A 765 16.29 36.13 21.52
C TYR A 765 15.00 35.34 21.82
N ALA A 766 15.02 34.42 22.78
CA ALA A 766 13.87 33.59 23.14
C ALA A 766 12.61 34.40 23.53
N ILE A 767 12.77 35.59 24.13
CA ILE A 767 11.65 36.46 24.53
C ILE A 767 10.88 37.07 23.34
N LEU A 768 11.50 37.12 22.15
CA LEU A 768 10.90 37.62 20.91
C LEU A 768 10.05 36.55 20.20
N SER A 769 10.03 35.32 20.71
CA SER A 769 9.35 34.18 20.09
C SER A 769 7.86 34.43 19.88
N THR A 770 7.35 34.01 18.72
CA THR A 770 5.91 33.96 18.45
C THR A 770 5.30 32.70 19.09
N ALA A 771 3.98 32.54 18.99
CA ALA A 771 3.33 31.33 19.46
C ALA A 771 3.87 30.08 18.73
N VAL A 772 4.23 29.06 19.53
CA VAL A 772 4.80 27.80 19.05
C VAL A 772 3.76 26.91 18.38
N ASP A 773 4.13 26.24 17.29
CA ASP A 773 3.34 25.23 16.59
C ASP A 773 4.11 23.90 16.53
N PHE A 774 3.97 23.11 17.59
CA PHE A 774 4.53 21.75 17.69
C PHE A 774 3.61 20.67 17.10
N LYS A 775 2.40 21.05 16.64
CA LYS A 775 1.35 20.09 16.26
C LYS A 775 1.27 19.87 14.75
N SER A 776 1.50 20.91 13.96
CA SER A 776 1.31 20.85 12.50
C SER A 776 2.20 19.80 11.81
N ALA A 777 3.48 19.66 12.21
CA ALA A 777 4.36 18.65 11.63
C ALA A 777 3.93 17.19 11.93
N PRO A 778 3.64 16.78 13.18
CA PRO A 778 3.03 15.47 13.45
C PRO A 778 1.64 15.28 12.84
N GLU A 779 0.84 16.33 12.76
CA GLU A 779 -0.52 16.30 12.19
C GLU A 779 -0.49 16.01 10.68
N LEU A 780 0.44 16.62 9.93
CA LEU A 780 0.65 16.26 8.52
C LEU A 780 0.93 14.77 8.38
N ALA A 781 1.79 14.20 9.23
CA ALA A 781 2.10 12.77 9.17
C ALA A 781 0.89 11.90 9.52
N LEU A 782 0.05 12.33 10.47
CA LEU A 782 -1.24 11.68 10.77
C LEU A 782 -2.15 11.73 9.54
N LEU A 783 -2.33 12.88 8.90
CA LEU A 783 -3.18 13.02 7.71
C LEU A 783 -2.67 12.17 6.54
N VAL A 784 -1.35 12.15 6.31
CA VAL A 784 -0.71 11.24 5.34
C VAL A 784 -1.01 9.78 5.68
N SER A 785 -0.88 9.40 6.95
CA SER A 785 -1.10 8.03 7.39
C SER A 785 -2.57 7.57 7.22
N ILE A 786 -3.53 8.47 7.43
CA ILE A 786 -4.96 8.24 7.20
C ILE A 786 -5.24 8.12 5.70
N ALA A 787 -4.77 9.09 4.91
CA ALA A 787 -5.00 9.13 3.47
C ALA A 787 -4.48 7.87 2.79
N VAL A 788 -3.23 7.47 3.08
CA VAL A 788 -2.66 6.22 2.56
C VAL A 788 -3.44 4.99 3.06
N GLY A 789 -3.86 4.98 4.33
CA GLY A 789 -4.67 3.92 4.91
C GLY A 789 -6.01 3.68 4.19
N LEU A 790 -6.68 4.76 3.79
CA LEU A 790 -7.96 4.71 3.06
C LEU A 790 -7.78 4.31 1.59
N VAL A 791 -6.75 4.85 0.92
CA VAL A 791 -6.45 4.57 -0.49
C VAL A 791 -6.02 3.11 -0.68
N SER A 792 -5.15 2.58 0.18
CA SER A 792 -4.49 1.28 -0.02
C SER A 792 -5.15 0.11 0.70
N GLY A 793 -5.95 0.34 1.75
CA GLY A 793 -6.57 -0.72 2.56
C GLY A 793 -7.50 -1.63 1.75
N ALA A 794 -8.48 -1.05 1.05
CA ALA A 794 -9.47 -1.81 0.29
C ALA A 794 -8.87 -2.57 -0.94
N PRO A 795 -8.03 -1.94 -1.79
CA PRO A 795 -7.35 -2.66 -2.87
C PRO A 795 -6.42 -3.78 -2.38
N GLY A 796 -5.75 -3.57 -1.23
CA GLY A 796 -4.88 -4.56 -0.61
C GLY A 796 -5.62 -5.85 -0.25
N VAL A 797 -6.82 -5.74 0.32
CA VAL A 797 -7.66 -6.90 0.68
C VAL A 797 -8.11 -7.67 -0.57
N LYS A 798 -8.65 -6.96 -1.57
CA LYS A 798 -9.22 -7.57 -2.78
C LYS A 798 -8.21 -8.48 -3.49
N THR A 799 -6.92 -8.14 -3.41
CA THR A 799 -5.85 -8.92 -4.04
C THR A 799 -5.75 -10.35 -3.50
N PHE A 800 -6.02 -10.59 -2.22
CA PHE A 800 -5.93 -11.91 -1.59
C PHE A 800 -7.28 -12.54 -1.26
N SER A 801 -8.31 -11.74 -0.95
CA SER A 801 -9.60 -12.25 -0.48
C SER A 801 -10.38 -13.00 -1.55
N GLU A 802 -10.29 -12.58 -2.81
CA GLU A 802 -11.08 -13.17 -3.91
C GLU A 802 -10.51 -14.51 -4.37
N GLU A 803 -9.19 -14.67 -4.30
CA GLU A 803 -8.49 -15.85 -4.82
C GLU A 803 -8.21 -16.92 -3.76
N LEU A 804 -8.60 -16.71 -2.51
CA LEU A 804 -8.33 -17.67 -1.43
C LEU A 804 -8.92 -19.06 -1.72
N LEU A 805 -10.09 -19.12 -2.38
CA LEU A 805 -10.72 -20.38 -2.80
C LEU A 805 -9.90 -21.09 -3.88
N VAL A 806 -9.43 -20.33 -4.88
CA VAL A 806 -8.55 -20.84 -5.96
C VAL A 806 -7.26 -21.37 -5.37
N HIS A 807 -6.64 -20.64 -4.45
CA HIS A 807 -5.44 -21.06 -3.75
C HIS A 807 -5.64 -22.39 -3.01
N ARG A 808 -6.75 -22.56 -2.28
CA ARG A 808 -7.04 -23.81 -1.56
C ARG A 808 -7.18 -24.99 -2.52
N ARG A 809 -7.95 -24.83 -3.61
CA ARG A 809 -8.08 -25.83 -4.67
C ARG A 809 -6.70 -26.22 -5.22
N GLU A 810 -5.88 -25.23 -5.56
CA GLU A 810 -4.54 -25.46 -6.12
C GLU A 810 -3.59 -26.15 -5.13
N ALA A 811 -3.62 -25.78 -3.85
CA ALA A 811 -2.84 -26.44 -2.80
C ALA A 811 -3.30 -27.90 -2.58
N GLU A 812 -4.59 -28.17 -2.76
CA GLU A 812 -5.15 -29.53 -2.78
C GLU A 812 -4.74 -30.31 -4.05
N ALA A 813 -4.56 -29.65 -5.18
CA ALA A 813 -4.03 -30.26 -6.41
C ALA A 813 -2.51 -30.51 -6.38
N GLY A 814 -1.80 -29.91 -5.41
CA GLY A 814 -0.36 -30.12 -5.18
C GLY A 814 0.54 -28.91 -5.43
N HIS A 815 -0.01 -27.71 -5.61
CA HIS A 815 0.77 -26.47 -5.73
C HIS A 815 1.41 -26.09 -4.40
N ASN A 816 2.62 -25.52 -4.45
CA ASN A 816 3.31 -25.04 -3.26
C ASN A 816 2.67 -23.73 -2.77
N ARG A 817 2.28 -23.69 -1.50
CA ARG A 817 1.60 -22.53 -0.90
C ARG A 817 2.52 -21.29 -0.80
N LEU A 818 3.79 -21.49 -0.48
CA LEU A 818 4.79 -20.41 -0.37
C LEU A 818 5.06 -19.78 -1.73
N ALA A 819 5.18 -20.61 -2.78
CA ALA A 819 5.40 -20.12 -4.15
C ALA A 819 4.26 -19.21 -4.62
N TYR A 820 3.01 -19.60 -4.35
CA TYR A 820 1.83 -18.79 -4.65
C TYR A 820 1.84 -17.47 -3.87
N PHE A 821 2.12 -17.51 -2.56
CA PHE A 821 2.11 -16.33 -1.70
C PHE A 821 3.17 -15.29 -2.11
N ILE A 822 4.42 -15.72 -2.31
CA ILE A 822 5.52 -14.83 -2.74
C ILE A 822 5.20 -14.21 -4.10
N ALA A 823 4.74 -15.02 -5.05
CA ALA A 823 4.36 -14.52 -6.38
C ALA A 823 3.29 -13.42 -6.31
N LYS A 824 2.29 -13.58 -5.44
CA LYS A 824 1.25 -12.58 -5.24
C LYS A 824 1.79 -11.32 -4.58
N VAL A 825 2.56 -11.42 -3.51
CA VAL A 825 3.19 -10.27 -2.84
C VAL A 825 4.03 -9.43 -3.82
N VAL A 826 4.86 -10.09 -4.64
CA VAL A 826 5.71 -9.40 -5.62
C VAL A 826 4.88 -8.75 -6.74
N SER A 827 3.78 -9.38 -7.16
CA SER A 827 2.91 -8.83 -8.22
C SER A 827 2.21 -7.50 -7.85
N VAL A 828 2.12 -7.18 -6.56
CA VAL A 828 1.48 -5.96 -6.06
C VAL A 828 2.45 -4.77 -6.01
N LEU A 829 3.77 -5.02 -5.99
CA LEU A 829 4.77 -3.95 -5.87
C LEU A 829 4.66 -2.87 -6.95
N PRO A 830 4.43 -3.17 -8.25
CA PRO A 830 4.26 -2.13 -9.26
C PRO A 830 3.04 -1.25 -8.96
N ARG A 831 1.90 -1.85 -8.60
CA ARG A 831 0.69 -1.11 -8.23
C ARG A 831 0.93 -0.18 -7.04
N MET A 832 1.60 -0.69 -6.00
CA MET A 832 1.97 0.10 -4.82
C MET A 832 2.91 1.26 -5.15
N LEU A 833 3.89 1.01 -6.04
CA LEU A 833 4.85 2.02 -6.49
C LEU A 833 4.15 3.16 -7.24
N PHE A 834 3.29 2.84 -8.21
CA PHE A 834 2.54 3.86 -8.95
C PHE A 834 1.56 4.61 -8.07
N GLY A 835 0.87 3.93 -7.15
CA GLY A 835 -0.06 4.57 -6.21
C GLY A 835 0.65 5.56 -5.29
N CYS A 836 1.81 5.17 -4.74
CA CYS A 836 2.65 6.03 -3.91
C CYS A 836 3.23 7.22 -4.71
N LEU A 837 3.60 7.00 -5.98
CA LEU A 837 4.11 8.05 -6.86
C LEU A 837 3.05 9.12 -7.10
N HIS A 838 1.82 8.71 -7.45
CA HIS A 838 0.70 9.65 -7.62
C HIS A 838 0.42 10.41 -6.33
N PHE A 839 0.27 9.71 -5.22
CA PHE A 839 -0.02 10.32 -3.93
C PHE A 839 1.04 11.36 -3.52
N THR A 840 2.33 10.98 -3.53
CA THR A 840 3.41 11.84 -3.03
C THR A 840 3.66 13.03 -3.95
N THR A 841 3.60 12.83 -5.27
CA THR A 841 3.81 13.92 -6.24
C THR A 841 2.72 15.00 -6.14
N PHE A 842 1.44 14.62 -6.06
CA PHE A 842 0.36 15.59 -5.91
C PHE A 842 0.36 16.29 -4.55
N LEU A 843 0.74 15.57 -3.48
CA LEU A 843 0.92 16.16 -2.16
C LEU A 843 2.00 17.26 -2.18
N PHE A 844 3.17 16.96 -2.73
CA PHE A 844 4.33 17.86 -2.71
C PHE A 844 4.19 19.04 -3.67
N PHE A 845 3.41 18.89 -4.75
CA PHE A 845 3.14 19.98 -5.67
C PHE A 845 2.42 21.16 -5.00
N LEU A 846 1.58 20.90 -4.00
CA LEU A 846 0.79 21.93 -3.31
C LEU A 846 1.32 22.27 -1.92
N THR A 847 1.71 21.28 -1.13
CA THR A 847 2.18 21.52 0.25
C THR A 847 3.56 22.15 0.32
N VAL A 848 4.41 21.88 -0.69
CA VAL A 848 5.82 22.30 -0.78
C VAL A 848 6.56 22.16 0.57
N PRO A 849 6.59 20.96 1.17
CA PRO A 849 7.15 20.78 2.50
C PRO A 849 8.68 20.74 2.42
N VAL A 850 9.36 21.14 3.50
CA VAL A 850 10.84 21.26 3.56
C VAL A 850 11.57 19.91 3.44
N ILE A 851 10.87 18.79 3.59
CA ILE A 851 11.44 17.45 3.46
C ILE A 851 11.82 17.12 2.00
N ASN A 852 12.95 16.44 1.80
CA ASN A 852 13.35 15.98 0.47
C ASN A 852 12.30 15.02 -0.13
N TRP A 853 11.87 15.27 -1.37
CA TRP A 853 10.85 14.46 -2.05
C TRP A 853 11.20 12.97 -2.13
N GLY A 854 12.46 12.62 -2.43
CA GLY A 854 12.87 11.21 -2.56
C GLY A 854 12.78 10.46 -1.24
N LEU A 855 13.12 11.13 -0.14
CA LEU A 855 13.02 10.58 1.21
C LEU A 855 11.55 10.44 1.64
N ALA A 856 10.71 11.43 1.35
CA ALA A 856 9.28 11.36 1.60
C ALA A 856 8.60 10.25 0.78
N PHE A 857 8.95 10.12 -0.50
CA PHE A 857 8.47 9.05 -1.37
C PHE A 857 8.85 7.66 -0.83
N LEU A 858 10.11 7.46 -0.44
CA LEU A 858 10.56 6.20 0.14
C LEU A 858 9.82 5.88 1.45
N THR A 859 9.65 6.88 2.31
CA THR A 859 8.94 6.73 3.58
C THR A 859 7.47 6.37 3.37
N ASN A 860 6.78 7.08 2.48
CA ASN A 860 5.40 6.78 2.09
C ASN A 860 5.30 5.40 1.47
N PHE A 861 6.23 5.00 0.59
CA PHE A 861 6.23 3.68 -0.03
C PHE A 861 6.37 2.54 1.00
N LEU A 862 7.21 2.72 2.01
CA LEU A 862 7.32 1.78 3.14
C LEU A 862 6.03 1.72 3.97
N TYR A 863 5.34 2.84 4.13
CA TYR A 863 4.05 2.86 4.81
C TYR A 863 2.94 2.19 3.98
N PHE A 864 2.86 2.44 2.67
CA PHE A 864 2.04 1.67 1.73
C PHE A 864 2.34 0.16 1.85
N TYR A 865 3.62 -0.22 1.90
CA TYR A 865 4.02 -1.60 2.11
C TYR A 865 3.47 -2.19 3.41
N CYS A 866 3.44 -1.43 4.51
CA CYS A 866 2.82 -1.84 5.77
C CYS A 866 1.31 -2.03 5.63
N ILE A 867 0.58 -1.08 5.05
CA ILE A 867 -0.88 -1.16 4.94
C ILE A 867 -1.32 -2.31 4.03
N TYR A 868 -0.63 -2.57 2.92
CA TYR A 868 -0.89 -3.79 2.10
C TYR A 868 -0.61 -5.08 2.88
N GLY A 869 0.41 -5.07 3.75
CA GLY A 869 0.69 -6.19 4.66
C GLY A 869 -0.45 -6.42 5.65
N LEU A 870 -0.94 -5.35 6.28
CA LEU A 870 -2.08 -5.37 7.18
C LEU A 870 -3.36 -5.87 6.48
N ALA A 871 -3.65 -5.34 5.29
CA ALA A 871 -4.77 -5.78 4.46
C ALA A 871 -4.67 -7.28 4.08
N SER A 872 -3.45 -7.81 3.93
CA SER A 872 -3.22 -9.24 3.71
C SER A 872 -3.58 -10.08 4.94
N ILE A 873 -3.42 -9.57 6.17
CA ILE A 873 -3.89 -10.24 7.39
C ILE A 873 -5.42 -10.22 7.44
N VAL A 874 -6.03 -9.05 7.20
CA VAL A 874 -7.49 -8.88 7.26
C VAL A 874 -8.20 -9.82 6.28
N SER A 875 -7.66 -9.95 5.06
CA SER A 875 -8.19 -10.87 4.04
C SER A 875 -8.12 -12.35 4.42
N MET A 876 -7.25 -12.75 5.38
CA MET A 876 -7.21 -14.11 5.91
C MET A 876 -8.19 -14.34 7.07
N VAL A 877 -8.52 -13.29 7.83
CA VAL A 877 -9.35 -13.38 9.04
C VAL A 877 -10.83 -13.12 8.76
N VAL A 878 -11.14 -12.11 7.95
CA VAL A 878 -12.50 -11.56 7.74
C VAL A 878 -13.19 -12.20 6.53
N ARG A 879 -14.53 -12.08 6.44
CA ARG A 879 -15.31 -12.55 5.28
C ARG A 879 -14.99 -11.71 4.06
N ARG A 880 -15.10 -12.30 2.85
CA ARG A 880 -14.75 -11.62 1.59
C ARG A 880 -15.56 -10.33 1.41
N GLU A 881 -16.84 -10.38 1.76
CA GLU A 881 -17.78 -9.25 1.67
C GLU A 881 -17.41 -8.10 2.63
N ASP A 882 -17.06 -8.42 3.88
CA ASP A 882 -16.78 -7.42 4.91
C ASP A 882 -15.31 -6.96 4.93
N ALA A 883 -14.40 -7.73 4.34
CA ALA A 883 -12.96 -7.51 4.51
C ALA A 883 -12.45 -6.12 4.07
N PRO A 884 -12.93 -5.50 2.97
CA PRO A 884 -12.52 -4.15 2.62
C PRO A 884 -12.86 -3.11 3.69
N LEU A 885 -14.06 -3.20 4.29
CA LEU A 885 -14.51 -2.28 5.33
C LEU A 885 -13.72 -2.45 6.63
N PHE A 886 -13.42 -3.70 7.02
CA PHE A 886 -12.55 -3.94 8.17
C PHE A 886 -11.12 -3.46 7.93
N ALA A 887 -10.58 -3.59 6.71
CA ALA A 887 -9.23 -3.14 6.42
C ALA A 887 -9.07 -1.62 6.46
N THR A 888 -10.05 -0.87 5.95
CA THR A 888 -10.05 0.60 6.04
C THR A 888 -10.25 1.08 7.47
N MET A 889 -11.10 0.39 8.25
CA MET A 889 -11.29 0.71 9.67
C MET A 889 -10.01 0.45 10.50
N ILE A 890 -9.36 -0.71 10.30
CA ILE A 890 -8.12 -1.02 11.03
C ILE A 890 -6.97 -0.12 10.56
N SER A 891 -6.88 0.23 9.28
CA SER A 891 -5.86 1.18 8.81
C SER A 891 -6.07 2.57 9.41
N LEU A 892 -7.32 3.02 9.61
CA LEU A 892 -7.64 4.25 10.33
C LEU A 892 -7.21 4.19 11.80
N ILE A 893 -7.48 3.09 12.50
CA ILE A 893 -7.04 2.91 13.90
C ILE A 893 -5.50 2.96 13.99
N VAL A 894 -4.82 2.26 13.10
CA VAL A 894 -3.35 2.26 13.02
C VAL A 894 -2.80 3.66 12.74
N ALA A 895 -3.46 4.42 11.87
CA ALA A 895 -3.11 5.80 11.56
C ALA A 895 -3.30 6.75 12.76
N ILE A 896 -4.42 6.63 13.50
CA ILE A 896 -4.68 7.42 14.72
C ILE A 896 -3.61 7.15 15.79
N LEU A 897 -3.12 5.91 15.88
CA LEU A 897 -2.00 5.53 16.75
C LEU A 897 -0.62 6.03 16.24
N SER A 898 -0.54 7.11 15.47
CA SER A 898 0.72 7.72 15.02
C SER A 898 1.44 8.54 16.09
N GLY A 899 0.76 8.88 17.19
CA GLY A 899 1.33 9.69 18.27
C GLY A 899 1.33 11.19 18.01
N ALA A 900 0.58 11.65 17.00
CA ALA A 900 0.29 13.08 16.80
C ALA A 900 -0.77 13.60 17.79
N ALA A 901 -1.82 12.82 18.03
CA ALA A 901 -2.88 13.13 18.99
C ALA A 901 -3.41 11.82 19.64
N PRO A 902 -3.04 11.48 20.88
CA PRO A 902 -2.21 12.25 21.83
C PRO A 902 -0.71 12.28 21.46
N PRO A 903 0.05 13.32 21.89
CA PRO A 903 1.50 13.38 21.73
C PRO A 903 2.21 12.20 22.41
N MET A 904 3.30 11.72 21.82
CA MET A 904 4.09 10.61 22.36
C MET A 904 4.65 10.87 23.76
N ALA A 905 4.94 12.13 24.13
CA ALA A 905 5.35 12.49 25.49
C ALA A 905 4.32 12.05 26.53
N LYS A 906 3.03 12.33 26.27
CA LYS A 906 1.93 11.93 27.15
C LYS A 906 1.70 10.41 27.15
N VAL A 907 1.90 9.75 26.01
CA VAL A 907 1.80 8.28 25.92
C VAL A 907 2.90 7.60 26.75
N LYS A 908 4.10 8.20 26.80
CA LYS A 908 5.20 7.74 27.66
C LYS A 908 4.86 7.87 29.14
N GLU A 909 4.21 8.96 29.55
CA GLU A 909 3.69 9.13 30.92
C GLU A 909 2.66 8.05 31.29
N TRP A 910 1.86 7.58 30.33
CA TRP A 910 0.91 6.49 30.54
C TRP A 910 1.55 5.10 30.61
N HIS A 911 2.86 4.97 30.39
CA HIS A 911 3.58 3.70 30.26
C HIS A 911 2.99 2.75 29.18
N MET A 912 2.27 3.29 28.19
CA MET A 912 1.62 2.54 27.10
C MET A 912 2.38 2.67 25.76
N GLU A 913 3.65 3.08 25.78
CA GLU A 913 4.45 3.31 24.57
C GLU A 913 4.50 2.09 23.64
N TRP A 914 4.51 0.86 24.19
CA TRP A 914 4.55 -0.38 23.41
C TRP A 914 3.38 -0.50 22.41
N LEU A 915 2.19 0.00 22.78
CA LEU A 915 1.00 -0.08 21.93
C LEU A 915 1.12 0.87 20.74
N TRP A 916 1.56 2.11 20.97
CA TRP A 916 1.80 3.09 19.92
C TRP A 916 2.97 2.65 19.02
N ARG A 917 4.10 2.23 19.61
CA ARG A 917 5.28 1.75 18.85
C ARG A 917 4.99 0.48 18.03
N SER A 918 3.92 -0.26 18.31
CA SER A 918 3.46 -1.36 17.45
C SER A 918 2.84 -0.89 16.13
N SER A 919 2.33 0.35 16.08
CA SER A 919 1.77 0.95 14.88
C SER A 919 2.89 1.45 13.94
N PRO A 920 2.84 1.13 12.63
CA PRO A 920 3.71 1.76 11.63
C PRO A 920 3.51 3.30 11.56
N GLY A 921 2.37 3.83 12.02
CA GLY A 921 2.08 5.26 12.00
C GLY A 921 3.06 6.08 12.85
N VAL A 922 3.52 5.56 13.99
CA VAL A 922 4.48 6.28 14.87
C VAL A 922 5.81 6.48 14.18
N TRP A 923 6.31 5.43 13.53
CA TRP A 923 7.59 5.46 12.85
C TRP A 923 7.56 6.39 11.62
N LEU A 924 6.43 6.45 10.92
CA LEU A 924 6.17 7.43 9.87
C LEU A 924 6.17 8.87 10.42
N ALA A 925 5.41 9.11 11.51
CA ALA A 925 5.30 10.43 12.13
C ALA A 925 6.63 10.94 12.67
N GLU A 926 7.44 10.09 13.29
CA GLU A 926 8.75 10.45 13.80
C GLU A 926 9.74 10.81 12.68
N ILE A 927 9.67 10.12 11.52
CA ILE A 927 10.48 10.49 10.33
C ILE A 927 10.04 11.86 9.79
N TYR A 928 8.75 12.07 9.59
CA TYR A 928 8.22 13.35 9.11
C TYR A 928 8.56 14.49 10.07
N PHE A 929 8.36 14.28 11.37
CA PHE A 929 8.71 15.26 12.40
C PHE A 929 10.20 15.61 12.37
N GLY A 930 11.10 14.61 12.39
CA GLY A 930 12.54 14.86 12.35
C GLY A 930 12.99 15.64 11.12
N GLN A 931 12.45 15.32 9.94
CA GLN A 931 12.83 15.97 8.69
C GLN A 931 12.18 17.34 8.47
N LEU A 932 11.03 17.61 9.07
CA LEU A 932 10.39 18.94 9.02
C LEU A 932 10.93 19.90 10.07
N VAL A 933 11.42 19.39 11.21
CA VAL A 933 11.87 20.20 12.34
C VAL A 933 13.39 20.45 12.32
N SER A 934 14.19 19.43 12.01
CA SER A 934 15.67 19.53 12.06
C SER A 934 16.26 20.67 11.20
N PRO A 935 15.74 21.01 9.99
CA PRO A 935 16.28 22.12 9.19
C PRO A 935 16.19 23.47 9.88
N PHE A 936 15.24 23.64 10.79
CA PHE A 936 15.02 24.89 11.52
C PHE A 936 15.84 25.03 12.81
N GLY A 937 16.75 24.08 13.08
CA GLY A 937 17.61 24.08 14.26
C GLY A 937 18.63 25.21 14.33
N TYR A 938 18.82 26.01 13.28
CA TYR A 938 19.63 27.22 13.34
C TYR A 938 18.89 28.37 14.03
N LEU A 939 17.57 28.49 13.83
CA LEU A 939 16.73 29.58 14.33
C LEU A 939 16.02 29.24 15.65
N TYR A 940 15.45 28.03 15.74
CA TYR A 940 14.62 27.62 16.87
C TYR A 940 15.30 26.57 17.77
N ASP A 941 14.87 26.50 19.02
CA ASP A 941 15.16 25.39 19.92
C ASP A 941 14.29 24.16 19.58
N VAL A 942 14.87 23.28 18.76
CA VAL A 942 14.25 22.04 18.31
C VAL A 942 14.25 20.94 19.38
N GLU A 943 15.08 21.04 20.42
CA GLU A 943 15.14 20.05 21.50
C GLU A 943 13.92 20.17 22.41
N SER A 944 13.51 21.40 22.72
CA SER A 944 12.25 21.68 23.41
C SER A 944 11.02 21.13 22.65
N ALA A 945 11.03 21.21 21.31
CA ALA A 945 9.96 20.63 20.50
C ALA A 945 9.96 19.09 20.54
N ALA A 946 11.14 18.47 20.49
CA ALA A 946 11.29 17.01 20.57
C ALA A 946 10.87 16.45 21.94
N THR A 947 11.19 17.15 23.03
CA THR A 947 10.77 16.77 24.38
C THR A 947 9.27 16.94 24.59
N ALA A 948 8.68 18.05 24.11
CA ALA A 948 7.23 18.30 24.20
C ALA A 948 6.38 17.30 23.41
N THR A 949 6.85 16.88 22.23
CA THR A 949 6.14 15.89 21.40
C THR A 949 6.48 14.45 21.78
N GLY A 950 7.68 14.20 22.29
CA GLY A 950 8.21 12.88 22.65
C GLY A 950 8.84 12.10 21.51
N PHE A 951 9.03 12.72 20.33
CA PHE A 951 9.65 12.14 19.14
C PHE A 951 11.17 12.34 19.10
N HIS A 952 11.88 11.44 18.40
CA HIS A 952 13.32 11.54 18.17
C HIS A 952 13.64 12.17 16.81
N LEU A 953 14.53 13.17 16.78
CA LEU A 953 14.92 13.89 15.55
C LEU A 953 15.87 13.08 14.65
N ASN A 954 16.77 12.27 15.22
CA ASN A 954 17.91 11.67 14.50
C ASN A 954 17.71 10.22 14.03
N TRP A 955 16.52 9.62 14.19
CA TRP A 955 16.29 8.18 13.97
C TRP A 955 15.80 7.80 12.56
N LEU A 956 16.25 8.51 11.52
CA LEU A 956 15.77 8.31 10.15
C LEU A 956 15.88 6.85 9.67
N TRP A 957 17.11 6.33 9.56
CA TRP A 957 17.35 4.99 8.99
C TRP A 957 16.83 3.86 9.86
N ARG A 958 16.88 4.05 11.19
CA ARG A 958 16.30 3.11 12.15
C ARG A 958 14.80 2.97 11.93
N ASN A 959 14.10 4.10 11.82
CA ASN A 959 12.65 4.12 11.65
C ASN A 959 12.23 3.51 10.30
N MET A 960 12.98 3.79 9.23
CA MET A 960 12.76 3.14 7.92
C MET A 960 12.94 1.62 7.99
N GLY A 961 13.98 1.14 8.69
CA GLY A 961 14.21 -0.29 8.90
C GLY A 961 13.07 -0.96 9.68
N VAL A 962 12.54 -0.29 10.70
CA VAL A 962 11.40 -0.78 11.48
C VAL A 962 10.12 -0.85 10.64
N LEU A 963 9.83 0.15 9.80
CA LEU A 963 8.68 0.09 8.88
C LEU A 963 8.76 -1.13 7.94
N LEU A 964 9.93 -1.37 7.34
CA LEU A 964 10.15 -2.54 6.49
C LEU A 964 9.96 -3.85 7.28
N GLY A 965 10.45 -3.89 8.52
CA GLY A 965 10.27 -5.01 9.45
C GLY A 965 8.80 -5.30 9.75
N ILE A 966 8.02 -4.30 10.16
CA ILE A 966 6.59 -4.41 10.47
C ILE A 966 5.82 -4.92 9.24
N GLY A 967 6.03 -4.31 8.06
CA GLY A 967 5.36 -4.74 6.84
C GLY A 967 5.70 -6.18 6.42
N THR A 968 6.91 -6.65 6.73
CA THR A 968 7.34 -8.04 6.49
C THR A 968 6.70 -8.99 7.49
N ILE A 969 6.66 -8.63 8.77
CA ILE A 969 5.99 -9.40 9.83
C ILE A 969 4.51 -9.57 9.49
N TYR A 970 3.83 -8.53 9.02
CA TYR A 970 2.42 -8.63 8.63
C TYR A 970 2.20 -9.66 7.52
N ARG A 971 3.10 -9.74 6.54
CA ARG A 971 3.03 -10.76 5.47
C ARG A 971 3.34 -12.16 5.99
N VAL A 972 4.28 -12.30 6.92
CA VAL A 972 4.57 -13.60 7.58
C VAL A 972 3.35 -14.09 8.36
N VAL A 973 2.70 -13.21 9.13
CA VAL A 973 1.45 -13.51 9.85
C VAL A 973 0.35 -13.89 8.86
N ALA A 974 0.18 -13.14 7.77
CA ALA A 974 -0.79 -13.46 6.72
C ALA A 974 -0.51 -14.83 6.07
N PHE A 975 0.76 -15.18 5.83
CA PHE A 975 1.15 -16.50 5.32
C PHE A 975 0.79 -17.62 6.29
N PHE A 976 1.05 -17.46 7.58
CA PHE A 976 0.61 -18.42 8.59
C PHE A 976 -0.91 -18.51 8.68
N GLY A 977 -1.62 -17.37 8.57
CA GLY A 977 -3.08 -17.33 8.45
C GLY A 977 -3.58 -18.11 7.23
N MET A 978 -2.91 -18.01 6.09
CA MET A 978 -3.24 -18.76 4.88
C MET A 978 -2.99 -20.28 5.03
N VAL A 979 -1.90 -20.67 5.70
CA VAL A 979 -1.51 -22.08 5.87
C VAL A 979 -2.34 -22.80 6.93
N PHE A 980 -2.53 -22.16 8.09
CA PHE A 980 -3.16 -22.72 9.28
C PHE A 980 -4.62 -22.31 9.44
N GLY A 981 -5.10 -21.34 8.67
CA GLY A 981 -6.49 -20.87 8.67
C GLY A 981 -7.46 -21.97 8.28
N GLN A 982 -7.70 -22.89 9.19
CA GLN A 982 -8.77 -23.88 9.15
C GLN A 982 -10.05 -23.20 9.62
N ARG A 983 -10.70 -22.42 8.76
CA ARG A 983 -12.08 -22.02 9.03
C ARG A 983 -12.99 -22.26 7.84
N ARG A 984 -13.83 -23.28 8.03
CA ARG A 984 -15.30 -23.24 7.93
C ARG A 984 -15.80 -22.04 7.12
N ARG A 985 -15.96 -22.20 5.82
CA ARG A 985 -16.87 -21.41 5.01
C ARG A 985 -17.49 -22.36 3.98
N ARG A 986 -18.62 -22.95 4.38
CA ARG A 986 -19.76 -22.98 3.48
C ARG A 986 -20.14 -21.54 3.18
#